data_AF-A0A3L7MSV3-F1
#
_entry.id   AF-A0A3L7MSV3-F1
#
_cell.length_a   1.000
_cell.length_b   1.000
_cell.length_c   1.000
_cell.angle_alpha   90.00
_cell.angle_beta   90.00
_cell.angle_gamma   90.00
#
_symmetry.space_group_name_H-M   'P 1'
#
loop_
_entity.id
_entity.type
_entity.pdbx_description
1 polymer ?
#
loop_
_entity_poly.entity_id
_entity_poly.type
_entity_poly.pdbx_seq_one_letter_code
_entity_poly.pdbx_strand_id
1 'polypeptide(L)'
;MGSPRRHRFTRVHCLVLPPSVLFAVTAQAQVISAQSAATLSPADFRGSTRLQYGLTQPQTYQGAILGGARINSDQQAVIAADGGFTASTNPSFWSQTAGNAFQLSYTASTQTLTMRVLRPSGAQQFSISDIVDLTGAGGLNLDFTALNLSTFGGIQLTSAGQTVALGPNGLPWSGTDLANSTLTGWNLGADWRMTGSVLLLAGGDAVPRLQTDILQPGLAYQLSHVSGDPRQQVYNYGIISDMVVSDTDFLQSTFGGTDGIIEADISSAAAVTFDIASNQQYSGSITDLTTSLVASEYRGTASLVKRGVGTLTLTEASTYSGDTTIADGALAISSSDQLGAGEIIFGDGSGVGTPILAVDLGGGTDTLTRDVRADNADVTLDIAPGTLTVEGTIFDVGTNDVVKLGAGTLVLNLAGSYGGTLDVQEGTVAVGGTGAVGDAGIRIGAASVRFDIDFASSTGQDLAVVGDALVFSDTGRTLEWNTAITSSASDSLEVRGLTMNFNGDASALLGGLDINDTEFTMEGRTIGSSVTARGGSFLNATGVINGNLGIDDATLIASGGDPSRAGTLNVNGNLSLAAAATLQANVFLSESAPDQRESDRVVVTGSAAMNGALVAVRNSDLAPGVLVPGAGVTKTWRLISSPGAGTGEFTSAMLLLFDPGTGDTEALTLAVNGSVNYGTARITTVFDATGATISVTGLDVPPDELFQTPCGTVTGEEINELYDRLRLVQAVGNTDASDIASRFLLLVQPEELPASYAATQQRNPYATPSVVMDSNFMAGQTAMLRLMQMRDGAIGSAAVKAADASGGQAPQVQEGFGAPLNGPTPDEGARAWTRGYGFWENVDGDPCTDCGYDASIGAALVGMDWAVDSGGIIGGFAGLGPGQITMDTAYGSQYENVTTVMAGIYGSWVPAGGGSYISGFGMGGYNDINRTRNVEIETISLNRTAISSNDAWSLSFGGEAGLNLKVNDETTLQPYVGVAWAQYWGGSYNEDGAESLNLQVDSQSANEWQPTVGTRLLQEFKIGSDILTPFIGAGFVAQIPVGAGWTPTYTSDFNLGEPTKMASSPEDRYGANFQAGIEFATIKGVTAYIAFDGAAMTDKQRYGGQVGLLVPF
;
A
#
# COMPACT_ATOMS: atom_id res chain seq x y z
N MET A 1 31.75 -5.36 29.30
CA MET A 1 32.11 -5.36 27.86
C MET A 1 31.74 -6.71 27.23
N GLY A 2 30.60 -6.77 26.56
CA GLY A 2 30.26 -7.79 25.56
C GLY A 2 29.50 -7.03 24.47
N SER A 3 29.95 -7.08 23.22
CA SER A 3 29.55 -6.10 22.20
C SER A 3 28.22 -6.43 21.51
N PRO A 4 27.56 -5.45 20.88
CA PRO A 4 26.18 -5.60 20.41
C PRO A 4 26.04 -6.14 18.97
N ARG A 5 24.77 -6.41 18.64
CA ARG A 5 24.09 -6.53 17.33
C ARG A 5 24.86 -6.23 16.02
N ARG A 6 24.55 -7.11 15.05
CA ARG A 6 24.09 -6.85 13.66
C ARG A 6 25.07 -6.88 12.45
N HIS A 7 24.51 -7.51 11.41
CA HIS A 7 24.76 -7.42 9.95
C HIS A 7 26.14 -7.76 9.34
N ARG A 8 26.15 -8.85 8.55
CA ARG A 8 26.81 -8.87 7.23
C ARG A 8 25.91 -9.51 6.17
N PHE A 9 25.69 -8.79 5.08
CA PHE A 9 25.18 -9.32 3.82
C PHE A 9 26.21 -10.26 3.17
N THR A 10 25.77 -11.20 2.33
CA THR A 10 26.65 -11.85 1.35
C THR A 10 25.87 -12.21 0.08
N ARG A 11 26.03 -11.40 -0.98
CA ARG A 11 25.76 -11.79 -2.38
C ARG A 11 27.02 -12.43 -2.95
N VAL A 12 26.89 -13.48 -3.77
CA VAL A 12 27.87 -13.81 -4.84
C VAL A 12 27.10 -14.27 -6.09
N HIS A 13 27.47 -13.72 -7.24
CA HIS A 13 26.94 -14.00 -8.59
C HIS A 13 27.70 -15.14 -9.30
N CYS A 14 27.18 -15.54 -10.48
CA CYS A 14 27.89 -15.86 -11.75
C CYS A 14 27.60 -17.26 -12.33
N LEU A 15 27.58 -17.47 -13.65
CA LEU A 15 27.30 -16.60 -14.82
C LEU A 15 27.18 -17.51 -16.08
N VAL A 16 26.30 -17.16 -17.03
CA VAL A 16 26.48 -17.28 -18.51
C VAL A 16 27.03 -18.59 -19.12
N LEU A 17 26.18 -19.30 -19.89
CA LEU A 17 26.02 -19.18 -21.36
C LEU A 17 27.32 -19.10 -22.25
N PRO A 18 27.23 -19.20 -23.59
CA PRO A 18 27.07 -20.42 -24.40
C PRO A 18 28.35 -20.51 -25.31
N PRO A 19 28.37 -20.49 -26.66
CA PRO A 19 27.46 -21.01 -27.69
C PRO A 19 28.19 -21.73 -28.88
N SER A 20 27.42 -22.07 -29.93
CA SER A 20 27.75 -21.82 -31.36
C SER A 20 28.88 -22.69 -32.01
N VAL A 21 28.82 -23.18 -33.26
CA VAL A 21 27.97 -22.84 -34.42
C VAL A 21 28.39 -23.65 -35.68
N LEU A 22 27.42 -23.93 -36.59
CA LEU A 22 27.56 -24.25 -38.04
C LEU A 22 28.47 -25.46 -38.43
N PHE A 23 28.45 -26.10 -39.62
CA PHE A 23 27.89 -25.94 -40.99
C PHE A 23 27.72 -27.39 -41.57
N ALA A 24 27.07 -27.74 -42.70
CA ALA A 24 26.25 -27.04 -43.72
C ALA A 24 25.53 -28.03 -44.67
N VAL A 25 24.29 -27.69 -45.10
CA VAL A 25 23.79 -27.80 -46.51
C VAL A 25 23.42 -29.18 -47.16
N THR A 26 22.35 -29.12 -47.99
CA THR A 26 21.86 -30.03 -49.07
C THR A 26 21.13 -31.36 -48.78
N ALA A 27 19.78 -31.26 -48.77
CA ALA A 27 18.85 -31.70 -49.84
C ALA A 27 18.50 -33.18 -50.12
N GLN A 28 17.22 -33.34 -50.52
CA GLN A 28 16.52 -34.45 -51.22
C GLN A 28 15.97 -35.67 -50.44
N ALA A 29 14.64 -35.70 -50.30
CA ALA A 29 13.71 -36.80 -50.64
C ALA A 29 12.26 -36.24 -50.50
N GLN A 30 11.48 -36.04 -51.56
CA GLN A 30 10.76 -37.02 -52.39
C GLN A 30 9.57 -37.71 -51.68
N VAL A 31 8.37 -37.14 -51.85
CA VAL A 31 7.07 -37.84 -51.72
C VAL A 31 6.27 -37.55 -52.99
N ILE A 32 5.52 -38.55 -53.46
CA ILE A 32 4.72 -38.48 -54.69
C ILE A 32 3.26 -38.23 -54.30
N SER A 33 2.64 -37.20 -54.86
CA SER A 33 1.23 -37.23 -55.23
C SER A 33 1.08 -36.68 -56.65
N ALA A 34 0.08 -37.18 -57.38
CA ALA A 34 -0.20 -36.78 -58.74
C ALA A 34 -1.71 -36.71 -58.94
N GLN A 35 -2.24 -35.49 -59.06
CA GLN A 35 -3.50 -35.17 -59.71
C GLN A 35 -3.24 -33.85 -60.45
N SER A 36 -2.94 -33.92 -61.74
CA SER A 36 -3.92 -33.92 -62.83
C SER A 36 -4.56 -32.53 -62.99
N ALA A 37 -4.41 -31.95 -64.18
CA ALA A 37 -5.35 -30.94 -64.64
C ALA A 37 -6.75 -31.54 -64.57
N ALA A 38 -7.51 -31.16 -63.54
CA ALA A 38 -8.88 -31.59 -63.38
C ALA A 38 -9.66 -31.02 -64.57
N THR A 39 -10.15 -31.91 -65.44
CA THR A 39 -11.14 -31.49 -66.43
C THR A 39 -12.37 -31.04 -65.66
N LEU A 40 -12.56 -29.71 -65.58
CA LEU A 40 -13.72 -29.06 -64.98
C LEU A 40 -14.99 -29.85 -65.35
N SER A 41 -15.81 -30.14 -64.37
CA SER A 41 -16.94 -31.05 -64.51
C SER A 41 -18.01 -30.46 -65.44
N PRO A 42 -18.87 -31.27 -66.05
CA PRO A 42 -20.02 -30.76 -66.79
C PRO A 42 -21.05 -30.01 -65.91
N ALA A 43 -20.99 -30.14 -64.59
CA ALA A 43 -21.90 -29.45 -63.67
C ALA A 43 -21.50 -27.99 -63.42
N ASP A 44 -20.21 -27.67 -63.57
CA ASP A 44 -19.65 -26.33 -63.34
C ASP A 44 -20.07 -25.33 -64.44
N PHE A 45 -20.60 -25.85 -65.57
CA PHE A 45 -21.02 -25.06 -66.72
C PHE A 45 -22.50 -25.24 -67.04
N ARG A 46 -23.34 -24.30 -66.59
CA ARG A 46 -24.66 -24.11 -67.22
C ARG A 46 -24.48 -23.36 -68.54
N GLY A 47 -24.17 -24.11 -69.60
CA GLY A 47 -24.16 -23.61 -70.98
C GLY A 47 -22.99 -22.69 -71.33
N SER A 48 -21.76 -23.21 -71.31
CA SER A 48 -20.59 -22.47 -71.82
C SER A 48 -20.74 -22.14 -73.31
N THR A 49 -20.76 -20.86 -73.66
CA THR A 49 -20.66 -20.39 -75.05
C THR A 49 -19.21 -20.01 -75.35
N ARG A 50 -18.39 -21.00 -75.75
CA ARG A 50 -16.97 -20.79 -76.02
C ARG A 50 -16.76 -20.05 -77.34
N LEU A 51 -16.49 -18.75 -77.23
CA LEU A 51 -15.86 -17.99 -78.31
C LEU A 51 -14.43 -18.52 -78.53
N GLN A 52 -13.94 -18.55 -79.77
CA GLN A 52 -12.52 -18.81 -80.03
C GLN A 52 -12.09 -18.14 -81.34
N TYR A 53 -10.92 -17.51 -81.33
CA TYR A 53 -10.26 -16.97 -82.52
C TYR A 53 -8.90 -17.63 -82.72
N GLY A 54 -8.48 -17.77 -83.97
CA GLY A 54 -7.17 -18.34 -84.29
C GLY A 54 -6.93 -18.53 -85.79
N LEU A 55 -5.66 -18.64 -86.15
CA LEU A 55 -5.24 -19.19 -87.44
C LEU A 55 -4.94 -20.68 -87.24
N THR A 56 -5.85 -21.55 -87.65
CA THR A 56 -5.46 -22.93 -87.99
C THR A 56 -4.62 -22.86 -89.27
N GLN A 57 -3.37 -23.32 -89.24
CA GLN A 57 -2.60 -23.38 -90.47
C GLN A 57 -3.21 -24.40 -91.45
N PRO A 58 -3.31 -24.09 -92.76
CA PRO A 58 -3.02 -22.82 -93.41
C PRO A 58 -4.30 -22.05 -93.81
N GLN A 59 -4.36 -20.78 -93.40
CA GLN A 59 -5.05 -19.68 -94.12
C GLN A 59 -6.59 -19.68 -94.17
N THR A 60 -7.29 -20.05 -93.09
CA THR A 60 -8.68 -19.60 -92.88
C THR A 60 -8.89 -19.08 -91.46
N TYR A 61 -9.42 -17.86 -91.35
CA TYR A 61 -9.97 -17.35 -90.09
C TYR A 61 -11.31 -18.04 -89.85
N GLN A 62 -11.41 -18.80 -88.78
CA GLN A 62 -12.68 -19.35 -88.28
C GLN A 62 -12.95 -18.74 -86.92
N GLY A 63 -14.08 -18.05 -86.80
CA GLY A 63 -14.68 -17.66 -85.54
C GLY A 63 -16.08 -18.24 -85.52
N ALA A 64 -16.41 -18.99 -84.47
CA ALA A 64 -17.73 -19.54 -84.24
C ALA A 64 -18.18 -19.15 -82.83
N ILE A 65 -19.46 -18.86 -82.68
CA ILE A 65 -20.14 -18.75 -81.39
C ILE A 65 -21.03 -20.00 -81.32
N LEU A 66 -20.87 -20.79 -80.26
CA LEU A 66 -21.47 -22.12 -80.15
C LEU A 66 -22.14 -22.28 -78.79
N GLY A 67 -23.46 -22.18 -78.78
CA GLY A 67 -24.27 -22.41 -77.59
C GLY A 67 -24.19 -23.88 -77.13
N GLY A 68 -23.57 -24.11 -75.97
CA GLY A 68 -23.77 -25.34 -75.18
C GLY A 68 -23.00 -26.59 -75.60
N ALA A 69 -21.93 -26.51 -76.41
CA ALA A 69 -21.11 -27.67 -76.78
C ALA A 69 -19.60 -27.43 -76.59
N ARG A 70 -18.93 -28.31 -75.81
CA ARG A 70 -17.46 -28.31 -75.67
C ARG A 70 -16.80 -28.82 -76.95
N ILE A 71 -15.96 -27.99 -77.58
CA ILE A 71 -14.98 -28.45 -78.57
C ILE A 71 -13.78 -29.07 -77.82
N ASN A 72 -13.83 -30.39 -77.64
CA ASN A 72 -12.78 -31.21 -77.01
C ASN A 72 -11.97 -32.03 -78.04
N SER A 73 -11.76 -31.50 -79.25
CA SER A 73 -10.90 -32.15 -80.25
C SER A 73 -10.36 -31.18 -81.28
N ASP A 74 -9.14 -31.47 -81.74
CA ASP A 74 -8.39 -30.82 -82.82
C ASP A 74 -9.04 -30.98 -84.23
N GLN A 75 -10.30 -31.44 -84.28
CA GLN A 75 -11.05 -31.74 -85.50
C GLN A 75 -11.83 -30.52 -85.97
N GLN A 76 -11.56 -30.12 -87.22
CA GLN A 76 -12.19 -29.01 -87.92
C GLN A 76 -13.68 -29.31 -88.21
N ALA A 77 -14.58 -28.53 -87.62
CA ALA A 77 -15.98 -28.45 -88.06
C ALA A 77 -16.39 -26.97 -88.18
N VAL A 78 -16.52 -26.49 -89.42
CA VAL A 78 -17.07 -25.16 -89.70
C VAL A 78 -18.57 -25.22 -89.41
N ILE A 79 -18.99 -24.67 -88.26
CA ILE A 79 -20.40 -24.45 -87.96
C ILE A 79 -20.72 -23.02 -88.36
N ALA A 80 -21.51 -22.88 -89.43
CA ALA A 80 -21.99 -21.58 -89.90
C ALA A 80 -23.19 -21.14 -89.07
N ALA A 81 -23.04 -20.07 -88.30
CA ALA A 81 -24.16 -19.31 -87.74
C ALA A 81 -24.71 -18.33 -88.79
N ASP A 82 -26.01 -18.03 -88.73
CA ASP A 82 -26.68 -17.07 -89.62
C ASP A 82 -26.31 -15.61 -89.24
N GLY A 83 -25.09 -15.21 -89.59
CA GLY A 83 -24.52 -13.89 -89.30
C GLY A 83 -23.23 -13.69 -90.09
N GLY A 84 -23.35 -13.23 -91.34
CA GLY A 84 -22.29 -13.38 -92.34
C GLY A 84 -20.94 -12.72 -92.01
N PHE A 85 -19.86 -13.48 -92.17
CA PHE A 85 -18.49 -12.97 -92.18
C PHE A 85 -17.98 -12.80 -93.62
N THR A 86 -17.64 -11.57 -94.01
CA THR A 86 -16.96 -11.26 -95.28
C THR A 86 -15.66 -10.50 -95.02
N ALA A 87 -14.57 -11.25 -94.82
CA ALA A 87 -13.22 -10.69 -94.94
C ALA A 87 -12.85 -10.63 -96.42
N SER A 88 -12.63 -9.42 -96.94
CA SER A 88 -12.01 -9.26 -98.26
C SER A 88 -10.51 -9.59 -98.19
N THR A 89 -9.96 -9.99 -99.32
CA THR A 89 -8.62 -10.54 -99.50
C THR A 89 -7.49 -9.75 -98.80
N ASN A 90 -6.71 -10.46 -97.99
CA ASN A 90 -5.33 -10.19 -97.54
C ASN A 90 -4.81 -8.74 -97.65
N PRO A 91 -4.87 -7.99 -96.55
CA PRO A 91 -3.79 -7.11 -96.11
C PRO A 91 -3.02 -7.76 -94.93
N SER A 92 -1.89 -7.17 -94.55
CA SER A 92 -1.28 -7.38 -93.23
C SER A 92 -2.30 -7.00 -92.14
N PHE A 93 -3.02 -8.00 -91.65
CA PHE A 93 -4.22 -7.86 -90.82
C PHE A 93 -3.96 -7.17 -89.47
N TRP A 94 -2.70 -7.18 -89.03
CA TRP A 94 -2.23 -6.51 -87.83
C TRP A 94 -1.16 -5.49 -88.19
N SER A 95 -1.30 -4.28 -87.67
CA SER A 95 -0.30 -3.22 -87.80
C SER A 95 0.84 -3.48 -86.81
N GLN A 96 2.05 -3.68 -87.32
CA GLN A 96 3.25 -4.00 -86.51
C GLN A 96 3.86 -2.76 -85.82
N THR A 97 3.37 -1.56 -86.13
CA THR A 97 3.92 -0.27 -85.65
C THR A 97 2.90 0.62 -84.93
N ALA A 98 1.64 0.20 -84.84
CA ALA A 98 0.56 0.89 -84.12
C ALA A 98 -0.54 -0.13 -83.77
N GLY A 99 -1.00 -0.14 -82.52
CA GLY A 99 -1.97 -1.13 -82.03
C GLY A 99 -3.34 -1.02 -82.71
N ASN A 100 -3.94 -2.16 -83.07
CA ASN A 100 -5.34 -2.24 -83.47
C ASN A 100 -6.23 -2.13 -82.22
N ALA A 101 -7.42 -1.55 -82.32
CA ALA A 101 -8.38 -1.54 -81.22
C ALA A 101 -9.37 -2.71 -81.35
N PHE A 102 -9.68 -3.39 -80.25
CA PHE A 102 -10.79 -4.33 -80.17
C PHE A 102 -11.93 -3.74 -79.34
N GLN A 103 -13.15 -4.22 -79.60
CA GLN A 103 -14.33 -3.97 -78.79
C GLN A 103 -15.09 -5.29 -78.67
N LEU A 104 -15.44 -5.70 -77.45
CA LEU A 104 -16.38 -6.78 -77.18
C LEU A 104 -17.55 -6.16 -76.41
N SER A 105 -18.78 -6.33 -76.86
CA SER A 105 -19.95 -5.73 -76.20
C SER A 105 -21.18 -6.62 -76.31
N TYR A 106 -21.96 -6.63 -75.25
CA TYR A 106 -23.25 -7.32 -75.16
C TYR A 106 -24.39 -6.31 -75.00
N THR A 107 -25.57 -6.69 -75.49
CA THR A 107 -26.79 -5.89 -75.37
C THR A 107 -27.95 -6.81 -75.00
N ALA A 108 -28.38 -6.80 -73.73
CA ALA A 108 -29.41 -7.70 -73.21
C ALA A 108 -30.75 -7.54 -73.90
N SER A 109 -31.14 -6.31 -74.25
CA SER A 109 -32.42 -6.03 -74.93
C SER A 109 -32.56 -6.74 -76.28
N THR A 110 -31.45 -7.20 -76.87
CA THR A 110 -31.40 -8.02 -78.10
C THR A 110 -30.64 -9.33 -77.90
N GLN A 111 -30.25 -9.67 -76.66
CA GLN A 111 -29.37 -10.77 -76.29
C GLN A 111 -28.13 -10.91 -77.21
N THR A 112 -27.60 -9.81 -77.74
CA THR A 112 -26.58 -9.88 -78.80
C THR A 112 -25.18 -9.64 -78.26
N LEU A 113 -24.29 -10.64 -78.35
CA LEU A 113 -22.86 -10.49 -78.11
C LEU A 113 -22.15 -10.11 -79.42
N THR A 114 -21.30 -9.08 -79.40
CA THR A 114 -20.63 -8.53 -80.59
C THR A 114 -19.16 -8.25 -80.32
N MET A 115 -18.27 -8.82 -81.14
CA MET A 115 -16.85 -8.45 -81.21
C MET A 115 -16.54 -7.66 -82.49
N ARG A 116 -15.83 -6.54 -82.35
CA ARG A 116 -15.30 -5.72 -83.44
C ARG A 116 -13.80 -5.54 -83.30
N VAL A 117 -13.10 -5.47 -84.42
CA VAL A 117 -11.72 -4.97 -84.48
C VAL A 117 -11.68 -3.77 -85.41
N LEU A 118 -10.99 -2.72 -84.99
CA LEU A 118 -10.87 -1.42 -85.63
C LEU A 118 -9.39 -1.15 -85.95
N ARG A 119 -9.13 -0.59 -87.13
CA ARG A 119 -7.80 -0.07 -87.48
C ARG A 119 -7.43 1.13 -86.60
N PRO A 120 -6.15 1.53 -86.50
CA PRO A 120 -5.73 2.72 -85.76
C PRO A 120 -6.42 4.02 -86.21
N SER A 121 -6.95 4.07 -87.44
CA SER A 121 -7.75 5.18 -87.97
C SER A 121 -9.24 5.16 -87.56
N GLY A 122 -9.64 4.30 -86.59
CA GLY A 122 -11.02 4.13 -86.14
C GLY A 122 -11.94 3.36 -87.09
N ALA A 123 -11.48 2.99 -88.29
CA ALA A 123 -12.30 2.30 -89.28
C ALA A 123 -12.44 0.81 -88.95
N GLN A 124 -13.67 0.30 -88.89
CA GLN A 124 -13.96 -1.12 -88.64
C GLN A 124 -13.26 -2.01 -89.67
N GLN A 125 -12.56 -3.02 -89.17
CA GLN A 125 -11.86 -4.04 -89.96
C GLN A 125 -12.70 -5.31 -90.08
N PHE A 126 -13.33 -5.75 -88.99
CA PHE A 126 -14.40 -6.75 -89.00
C PHE A 126 -15.32 -6.59 -87.78
N SER A 127 -16.51 -7.22 -87.86
CA SER A 127 -17.45 -7.40 -86.76
C SER A 127 -18.00 -8.82 -86.83
N ILE A 128 -18.18 -9.46 -85.68
CA ILE A 128 -18.85 -10.75 -85.50
C ILE A 128 -19.88 -10.55 -84.40
N SER A 129 -21.10 -11.03 -84.60
CA SER A 129 -22.21 -10.89 -83.65
C SER A 129 -23.03 -12.18 -83.63
N ASP A 130 -23.55 -12.58 -82.47
CA ASP A 130 -24.50 -13.68 -82.32
C ASP A 130 -25.48 -13.42 -81.15
N ILE A 131 -26.60 -14.14 -81.14
CA ILE A 131 -27.61 -14.08 -80.08
C ILE A 131 -27.26 -15.13 -79.01
N VAL A 132 -26.86 -14.66 -77.83
CA VAL A 132 -26.46 -15.47 -76.68
C VAL A 132 -27.24 -14.99 -75.47
N ASP A 133 -28.05 -15.87 -74.88
CA ASP A 133 -28.75 -15.53 -73.64
C ASP A 133 -27.77 -15.51 -72.46
N LEU A 134 -27.42 -14.31 -72.00
CA LEU A 134 -26.60 -14.09 -70.80
C LEU A 134 -27.45 -13.74 -69.56
N THR A 135 -28.76 -14.00 -69.58
CA THR A 135 -29.63 -13.70 -68.44
C THR A 135 -29.31 -14.62 -67.26
N GLY A 136 -28.62 -14.08 -66.25
CA GLY A 136 -28.09 -14.85 -65.12
C GLY A 136 -26.67 -15.42 -65.34
N ALA A 137 -26.02 -15.06 -66.45
CA ALA A 137 -24.58 -15.25 -66.61
C ALA A 137 -23.85 -14.33 -65.63
N GLY A 138 -22.93 -14.91 -64.85
CA GLY A 138 -22.28 -14.20 -63.76
C GLY A 138 -20.83 -13.87 -63.97
N GLY A 139 -20.20 -14.34 -65.04
CA GLY A 139 -18.80 -14.07 -65.33
C GLY A 139 -18.48 -14.26 -66.81
N LEU A 140 -17.47 -13.53 -67.27
CA LEU A 140 -16.90 -13.61 -68.60
C LEU A 140 -15.41 -13.93 -68.47
N ASN A 141 -15.01 -15.21 -68.52
CA ASN A 141 -13.59 -15.55 -68.63
C ASN A 141 -12.99 -14.95 -69.92
N LEU A 142 -11.70 -14.60 -69.92
CA LEU A 142 -10.96 -14.10 -71.08
C LEU A 142 -9.51 -14.62 -71.06
N ASP A 143 -9.31 -15.85 -71.53
CA ASP A 143 -7.97 -16.43 -71.76
C ASP A 143 -7.31 -15.81 -73.02
N PHE A 144 -6.01 -15.55 -72.95
CA PHE A 144 -5.17 -15.06 -74.06
C PHE A 144 -3.90 -15.94 -74.24
N THR A 145 -4.06 -17.27 -74.32
CA THR A 145 -2.99 -18.29 -74.43
C THR A 145 -1.63 -17.81 -74.98
N ALA A 146 -0.61 -17.81 -74.11
CA ALA A 146 0.83 -17.72 -74.41
C ALA A 146 1.25 -16.78 -75.57
N LEU A 147 1.21 -15.46 -75.32
CA LEU A 147 1.64 -14.42 -76.25
C LEU A 147 2.90 -13.70 -75.74
N ASN A 148 4.05 -14.37 -75.82
CA ASN A 148 5.27 -13.93 -75.12
C ASN A 148 5.86 -12.59 -75.62
N LEU A 149 5.45 -12.10 -76.79
CA LEU A 149 5.99 -10.87 -77.40
C LEU A 149 4.93 -9.79 -77.70
N SER A 150 3.65 -10.10 -77.50
CA SER A 150 2.55 -9.15 -77.77
C SER A 150 2.28 -8.24 -76.57
N THR A 151 1.65 -7.08 -76.79
CA THR A 151 1.24 -6.18 -75.72
C THR A 151 -0.19 -5.66 -75.87
N PHE A 152 -0.91 -5.54 -74.75
CA PHE A 152 -2.30 -5.08 -74.71
C PHE A 152 -2.40 -3.81 -73.87
N GLY A 153 -2.91 -2.71 -74.42
CA GLY A 153 -2.93 -1.40 -73.77
C GLY A 153 -4.32 -0.79 -73.69
N GLY A 154 -4.61 -0.08 -72.59
CA GLY A 154 -5.85 0.66 -72.43
C GLY A 154 -7.10 -0.21 -72.54
N ILE A 155 -7.06 -1.42 -71.98
CA ILE A 155 -8.26 -2.23 -71.80
C ILE A 155 -9.18 -1.47 -70.85
N GLN A 156 -10.42 -1.25 -71.25
CA GLN A 156 -11.46 -0.56 -70.51
C GLN A 156 -12.75 -1.35 -70.63
N LEU A 157 -13.49 -1.45 -69.54
CA LEU A 157 -14.76 -2.13 -69.48
C LEU A 157 -15.82 -1.19 -68.93
N THR A 158 -16.81 -0.90 -69.78
CA THR A 158 -18.00 -0.13 -69.43
C THR A 158 -19.16 -1.08 -69.11
N SER A 159 -19.77 -0.92 -67.93
CA SER A 159 -21.00 -1.63 -67.52
C SER A 159 -21.87 -0.67 -66.70
N ALA A 160 -23.19 -0.73 -66.87
CA ALA A 160 -24.18 0.09 -66.14
C ALA A 160 -23.88 1.61 -66.11
N GLY A 161 -23.12 2.13 -67.08
CA GLY A 161 -22.68 3.52 -67.16
C GLY A 161 -21.32 3.83 -66.50
N GLN A 162 -20.78 2.93 -65.68
CA GLN A 162 -19.42 3.02 -65.12
C GLN A 162 -18.39 2.48 -66.10
N THR A 163 -17.14 2.99 -66.06
CA THR A 163 -16.03 2.47 -66.88
C THR A 163 -14.77 2.29 -66.03
N VAL A 164 -14.23 1.06 -66.04
CA VAL A 164 -13.00 0.67 -65.33
C VAL A 164 -11.91 0.34 -66.34
N ALA A 165 -10.71 0.90 -66.19
CA ALA A 165 -9.53 0.50 -66.95
C ALA A 165 -8.84 -0.70 -66.27
N LEU A 166 -8.51 -1.73 -67.03
CA LEU A 166 -7.98 -2.99 -66.52
C LEU A 166 -6.44 -3.03 -66.63
N GLY A 167 -5.79 -3.29 -65.50
CA GLY A 167 -4.34 -3.49 -65.38
C GLY A 167 -3.47 -2.22 -65.31
N PRO A 168 -2.15 -2.35 -65.56
CA PRO A 168 -1.13 -1.38 -65.13
C PRO A 168 -1.35 0.04 -65.63
N ASN A 169 -1.18 1.00 -64.71
CA ASN A 169 -1.43 2.42 -65.00
C ASN A 169 -0.45 2.96 -66.07
N GLY A 170 -0.99 3.32 -67.24
CA GLY A 170 -0.23 3.95 -68.32
C GLY A 170 0.74 3.04 -69.08
N LEU A 171 0.81 1.74 -68.77
CA LEU A 171 1.67 0.76 -69.44
C LEU A 171 0.81 -0.35 -70.06
N PRO A 172 1.17 -0.86 -71.25
CA PRO A 172 0.49 -2.02 -71.81
C PRO A 172 0.95 -3.30 -71.09
N TRP A 173 0.00 -4.20 -70.82
CA TRP A 173 0.24 -5.56 -70.38
C TRP A 173 1.17 -6.28 -71.36
N SER A 174 2.10 -7.11 -70.87
CA SER A 174 2.66 -8.14 -71.76
C SER A 174 1.63 -9.23 -72.00
N GLY A 175 1.70 -9.89 -73.16
CA GLY A 175 0.82 -11.00 -73.47
C GLY A 175 1.07 -12.24 -72.59
N THR A 176 2.21 -12.31 -71.89
CA THR A 176 2.45 -13.29 -70.82
C THR A 176 1.66 -12.94 -69.56
N ASP A 177 1.70 -11.69 -69.12
CA ASP A 177 0.99 -11.25 -67.90
C ASP A 177 -0.53 -11.34 -68.09
N LEU A 178 -1.02 -11.03 -69.29
CA LEU A 178 -2.43 -11.17 -69.65
C LEU A 178 -2.83 -12.66 -69.82
N ALA A 179 -1.97 -13.53 -70.34
CA ALA A 179 -2.24 -14.96 -70.43
C ALA A 179 -2.27 -15.67 -69.06
N ASN A 180 -1.46 -15.17 -68.12
CA ASN A 180 -1.43 -15.66 -66.73
C ASN A 180 -2.49 -14.97 -65.85
N SER A 181 -3.24 -14.01 -66.39
CA SER A 181 -4.34 -13.36 -65.69
C SER A 181 -5.66 -13.92 -66.18
N THR A 182 -6.45 -14.44 -65.24
CA THR A 182 -7.78 -14.95 -65.52
C THR A 182 -8.79 -13.87 -65.11
N LEU A 183 -9.38 -13.19 -66.10
CA LEU A 183 -10.48 -12.26 -65.86
C LEU A 183 -11.77 -13.05 -65.60
N THR A 184 -11.87 -13.75 -64.45
CA THR A 184 -13.08 -14.50 -64.09
C THR A 184 -14.12 -13.65 -63.39
N GLY A 185 -15.36 -14.12 -63.40
CA GLY A 185 -16.37 -13.69 -62.45
C GLY A 185 -17.12 -12.40 -62.77
N TRP A 186 -16.81 -11.61 -63.79
CA TRP A 186 -17.47 -10.31 -63.95
C TRP A 186 -19.00 -10.40 -64.17
N ASN A 187 -19.82 -10.04 -63.18
CA ASN A 187 -21.24 -9.71 -63.40
C ASN A 187 -21.35 -8.35 -64.09
N LEU A 188 -21.33 -8.39 -65.41
CA LEU A 188 -21.34 -7.22 -66.28
C LEU A 188 -22.73 -6.60 -66.44
N GLY A 189 -23.73 -7.04 -65.69
CA GLY A 189 -25.11 -6.54 -65.81
C GLY A 189 -25.73 -6.78 -67.19
N ALA A 190 -26.81 -6.05 -67.48
CA ALA A 190 -27.59 -6.25 -68.70
C ALA A 190 -26.87 -5.79 -69.98
N ASP A 191 -26.29 -4.59 -69.98
CA ASP A 191 -25.59 -4.04 -71.15
C ASP A 191 -24.15 -3.68 -70.77
N TRP A 192 -23.18 -4.18 -71.54
CA TRP A 192 -21.76 -3.96 -71.28
C TRP A 192 -20.89 -3.88 -72.53
N ARG A 193 -19.73 -3.24 -72.40
CA ARG A 193 -18.77 -3.00 -73.48
C ARG A 193 -17.34 -2.98 -72.94
N MET A 194 -16.57 -4.00 -73.27
CA MET A 194 -15.12 -3.97 -73.21
C MET A 194 -14.55 -3.33 -74.49
N THR A 195 -13.49 -2.54 -74.35
CA THR A 195 -12.65 -2.03 -75.44
C THR A 195 -11.19 -2.13 -75.02
N GLY A 196 -10.26 -2.24 -75.97
CA GLY A 196 -8.83 -2.16 -75.67
C GLY A 196 -8.00 -2.04 -76.94
N SER A 197 -6.70 -1.84 -76.79
CA SER A 197 -5.75 -1.92 -77.91
C SER A 197 -4.85 -3.14 -77.78
N VAL A 198 -4.48 -3.72 -78.92
CA VAL A 198 -3.55 -4.85 -79.00
C VAL A 198 -2.49 -4.57 -80.07
N LEU A 199 -1.23 -4.76 -79.69
CA LEU A 199 -0.07 -4.71 -80.55
C LEU A 199 0.57 -6.10 -80.59
N LEU A 200 0.49 -6.76 -81.75
CA LEU A 200 1.12 -8.05 -81.98
C LEU A 200 2.49 -7.83 -82.63
N LEU A 201 3.58 -8.23 -81.97
CA LEU A 201 4.92 -8.17 -82.55
C LEU A 201 5.17 -9.41 -83.42
N ALA A 202 5.55 -9.20 -84.69
CA ALA A 202 5.61 -10.28 -85.67
C ALA A 202 6.88 -11.12 -85.53
N GLY A 203 6.73 -12.45 -85.42
CA GLY A 203 7.84 -13.39 -85.57
C GLY A 203 7.63 -14.80 -85.03
N GLY A 204 6.81 -14.99 -83.98
CA GLY A 204 6.66 -16.29 -83.33
C GLY A 204 5.39 -16.55 -82.51
N ASP A 205 4.60 -15.52 -82.15
CA ASP A 205 3.38 -15.69 -81.36
C ASP A 205 2.23 -16.33 -82.17
N ALA A 206 1.41 -17.13 -81.49
CA ALA A 206 0.12 -17.58 -82.01
C ALA A 206 -0.91 -16.41 -82.04
N VAL A 207 -2.05 -16.60 -82.70
CA VAL A 207 -3.16 -15.63 -82.60
C VAL A 207 -3.86 -15.82 -81.24
N PRO A 208 -4.18 -14.75 -80.48
CA PRO A 208 -4.92 -14.85 -79.20
C PRO A 208 -6.18 -15.71 -79.32
N ARG A 209 -6.25 -16.78 -78.50
CA ARG A 209 -7.44 -17.62 -78.36
C ARG A 209 -8.37 -17.04 -77.30
N LEU A 210 -9.07 -15.96 -77.62
CA LEU A 210 -10.06 -15.38 -76.70
C LEU A 210 -11.17 -16.40 -76.39
N GLN A 211 -11.08 -17.05 -75.25
CA GLN A 211 -12.09 -17.96 -74.72
C GLN A 211 -12.98 -17.22 -73.75
N THR A 212 -14.28 -17.20 -74.06
CA THR A 212 -15.32 -16.69 -73.17
C THR A 212 -16.02 -17.86 -72.49
N ASP A 213 -15.87 -17.99 -71.18
CA ASP A 213 -16.65 -18.93 -70.37
C ASP A 213 -17.70 -18.17 -69.57
N ILE A 214 -18.93 -18.70 -69.56
CA ILE A 214 -20.05 -18.20 -68.78
C ILE A 214 -20.07 -18.94 -67.45
N LEU A 215 -19.83 -18.21 -66.37
CA LEU A 215 -19.85 -18.71 -64.98
C LEU A 215 -21.17 -18.36 -64.28
N GLN A 216 -21.42 -18.94 -63.11
CA GLN A 216 -22.50 -18.54 -62.20
C GLN A 216 -22.28 -17.09 -61.68
N PRO A 217 -23.31 -16.39 -61.15
CA PRO A 217 -23.22 -15.05 -60.57
C PRO A 217 -21.92 -14.80 -59.78
N GLY A 218 -21.09 -13.87 -60.27
CA GLY A 218 -19.80 -13.55 -59.70
C GLY A 218 -19.49 -12.05 -59.70
N LEU A 219 -18.24 -11.72 -59.39
CA LEU A 219 -17.78 -10.37 -59.05
C LEU A 219 -16.78 -9.79 -60.06
N ALA A 220 -16.66 -8.47 -60.14
CA ALA A 220 -15.76 -7.78 -61.06
C ALA A 220 -14.30 -7.69 -60.55
N TYR A 221 -13.58 -8.82 -60.53
CA TYR A 221 -12.16 -8.92 -60.12
C TYR A 221 -11.26 -9.43 -61.25
N GLN A 222 -9.96 -9.21 -61.09
CA GLN A 222 -8.92 -9.85 -61.89
C GLN A 222 -8.20 -10.89 -61.03
N LEU A 223 -8.16 -12.16 -61.44
CA LEU A 223 -7.16 -13.10 -60.95
C LEU A 223 -5.87 -12.90 -61.74
N SER A 224 -4.73 -12.83 -61.05
CA SER A 224 -3.40 -12.81 -61.63
C SER A 224 -2.55 -13.89 -61.00
N HIS A 225 -2.04 -14.83 -61.80
CA HIS A 225 -0.95 -15.69 -61.36
C HIS A 225 0.38 -14.99 -61.65
N VAL A 226 0.92 -14.32 -60.64
CA VAL A 226 2.24 -13.70 -60.71
C VAL A 226 3.30 -14.80 -60.63
N SER A 227 4.13 -14.93 -61.68
CA SER A 227 5.15 -15.98 -61.78
C SER A 227 6.15 -15.94 -60.61
N GLY A 228 6.00 -16.87 -59.67
CA GLY A 228 6.86 -17.01 -58.48
C GLY A 228 6.18 -16.69 -57.15
N ASP A 229 4.92 -16.25 -57.19
CA ASP A 229 4.05 -16.08 -56.02
C ASP A 229 3.46 -17.44 -55.58
N PRO A 230 3.49 -17.80 -54.28
CA PRO A 230 2.87 -19.05 -53.81
C PRO A 230 1.34 -19.09 -53.92
N ARG A 231 0.64 -17.94 -53.98
CA ARG A 231 -0.84 -17.86 -53.98
C ARG A 231 -1.38 -17.16 -55.22
N GLN A 232 -2.69 -17.24 -55.44
CA GLN A 232 -3.36 -16.47 -56.50
C GLN A 232 -3.62 -15.03 -56.01
N GLN A 233 -3.38 -14.03 -56.86
CA GLN A 233 -3.63 -12.62 -56.53
C GLN A 233 -4.98 -12.18 -57.12
N VAL A 234 -5.89 -11.66 -56.29
CA VAL A 234 -7.24 -11.18 -56.64
C VAL A 234 -7.27 -9.65 -56.51
N TYR A 235 -7.55 -8.94 -57.60
CA TYR A 235 -7.73 -7.47 -57.57
C TYR A 235 -9.21 -7.10 -57.73
N ASN A 236 -9.83 -6.57 -56.67
CA ASN A 236 -11.22 -6.09 -56.67
C ASN A 236 -11.29 -4.55 -56.78
N TYR A 237 -11.85 -4.05 -57.87
CA TYR A 237 -11.93 -2.63 -58.16
C TYR A 237 -13.12 -1.89 -57.52
N GLY A 238 -14.12 -2.59 -56.96
CA GLY A 238 -15.20 -1.99 -56.16
C GLY A 238 -16.18 -1.05 -56.89
N ILE A 239 -16.17 -0.98 -58.23
CA ILE A 239 -16.91 0.05 -59.01
C ILE A 239 -18.13 -0.48 -59.77
N ILE A 240 -18.19 -1.80 -60.03
CA ILE A 240 -19.25 -2.41 -60.85
C ILE A 240 -20.26 -3.21 -60.00
N SER A 241 -19.78 -3.90 -58.97
CA SER A 241 -20.59 -4.64 -57.99
C SER A 241 -19.75 -4.90 -56.75
N ASP A 242 -20.40 -5.03 -55.59
CA ASP A 242 -19.77 -5.46 -54.34
C ASP A 242 -19.20 -6.87 -54.47
N MET A 243 -18.11 -7.18 -53.75
CA MET A 243 -17.54 -8.53 -53.69
C MET A 243 -18.29 -9.36 -52.65
N VAL A 244 -18.86 -10.51 -53.07
CA VAL A 244 -19.55 -11.49 -52.23
C VAL A 244 -19.05 -12.90 -52.58
N VAL A 245 -18.36 -13.54 -51.63
CA VAL A 245 -17.86 -14.92 -51.72
C VAL A 245 -18.83 -15.83 -50.97
N SER A 246 -19.31 -16.89 -51.62
CA SER A 246 -20.33 -17.81 -51.10
C SER A 246 -19.78 -19.22 -50.84
N ASP A 247 -20.51 -20.07 -50.12
CA ASP A 247 -20.22 -21.52 -49.99
C ASP A 247 -19.84 -22.18 -51.33
N THR A 248 -20.49 -21.79 -52.43
CA THR A 248 -20.24 -22.34 -53.76
C THR A 248 -18.93 -21.88 -54.41
N ASP A 249 -18.29 -20.85 -53.89
CA ASP A 249 -16.99 -20.35 -54.38
C ASP A 249 -15.81 -21.08 -53.71
N PHE A 250 -15.96 -21.48 -52.44
CA PHE A 250 -15.00 -22.36 -51.74
C PHE A 250 -14.90 -23.77 -52.35
N LEU A 251 -15.86 -24.16 -53.21
CA LEU A 251 -15.85 -25.42 -53.97
C LEU A 251 -15.23 -25.28 -55.37
N GLN A 252 -14.81 -24.08 -55.78
CA GLN A 252 -14.24 -23.83 -57.10
C GLN A 252 -12.70 -23.77 -57.04
N SER A 253 -12.05 -24.69 -57.77
CA SER A 253 -10.58 -24.69 -57.94
C SER A 253 -10.02 -23.38 -58.53
N THR A 254 -10.88 -22.58 -59.16
CA THR A 254 -10.54 -21.31 -59.81
C THR A 254 -10.12 -20.23 -58.80
N PHE A 255 -10.55 -20.30 -57.54
CA PHE A 255 -10.08 -19.43 -56.44
C PHE A 255 -8.90 -20.03 -55.66
N GLY A 256 -8.22 -21.02 -56.24
CA GLY A 256 -7.17 -21.80 -55.55
C GLY A 256 -7.73 -22.80 -54.52
N GLY A 257 -9.05 -23.00 -54.49
CA GLY A 257 -9.69 -23.74 -53.41
C GLY A 257 -9.69 -25.25 -53.55
N THR A 258 -9.53 -25.93 -52.42
CA THR A 258 -9.69 -27.40 -52.27
C THR A 258 -10.50 -27.67 -51.01
N ASP A 259 -11.56 -28.47 -51.11
CA ASP A 259 -12.37 -28.99 -49.99
C ASP A 259 -12.74 -27.97 -48.87
N GLY A 260 -13.18 -26.77 -49.25
CA GLY A 260 -13.67 -25.74 -48.31
C GLY A 260 -12.64 -24.69 -47.86
N ILE A 261 -11.46 -24.70 -48.48
CA ILE A 261 -10.41 -23.70 -48.28
C ILE A 261 -10.31 -22.82 -49.54
N ILE A 262 -10.05 -21.51 -49.41
CA ILE A 262 -9.61 -20.62 -50.50
C ILE A 262 -8.16 -20.16 -50.24
N GLU A 263 -7.26 -20.31 -51.21
CA GLU A 263 -5.83 -19.96 -51.10
C GLU A 263 -5.45 -18.81 -52.07
N ALA A 264 -5.94 -17.60 -51.79
CA ALA A 264 -5.74 -16.42 -52.63
C ALA A 264 -5.63 -15.13 -51.82
N ASP A 265 -4.68 -14.25 -52.15
CA ASP A 265 -4.58 -12.90 -51.57
C ASP A 265 -5.54 -11.95 -52.32
N ILE A 266 -6.25 -11.09 -51.58
CA ILE A 266 -7.23 -10.13 -52.13
C ILE A 266 -6.77 -8.70 -51.86
N SER A 267 -6.47 -7.94 -52.91
CA SER A 267 -6.35 -6.48 -52.85
C SER A 267 -7.64 -5.82 -53.32
N SER A 268 -8.33 -5.07 -52.47
CA SER A 268 -9.67 -4.53 -52.75
C SER A 268 -9.77 -3.01 -52.55
N ALA A 269 -10.60 -2.36 -53.34
CA ALA A 269 -10.98 -0.95 -53.19
C ALA A 269 -12.36 -0.75 -52.54
N ALA A 270 -13.03 -1.83 -52.16
CA ALA A 270 -14.34 -1.84 -51.51
C ALA A 270 -14.50 -3.07 -50.58
N ALA A 271 -15.69 -3.27 -50.02
CA ALA A 271 -16.01 -4.40 -49.15
C ALA A 271 -15.80 -5.76 -49.83
N VAL A 272 -15.13 -6.66 -49.12
CA VAL A 272 -15.00 -8.09 -49.40
C VAL A 272 -15.98 -8.81 -48.48
N THR A 273 -17.16 -9.13 -48.99
CA THR A 273 -18.17 -9.88 -48.26
C THR A 273 -17.93 -11.38 -48.41
N PHE A 274 -18.06 -12.12 -47.33
CA PHE A 274 -18.20 -13.57 -47.33
C PHE A 274 -19.58 -13.91 -46.75
N ASP A 275 -20.47 -14.45 -47.57
CA ASP A 275 -21.83 -14.84 -47.18
C ASP A 275 -21.90 -16.37 -47.11
N ILE A 276 -21.72 -16.91 -45.89
CA ILE A 276 -21.34 -18.30 -45.68
C ILE A 276 -22.33 -19.00 -44.73
N ALA A 277 -22.93 -20.09 -45.22
CA ALA A 277 -23.89 -20.91 -44.48
C ALA A 277 -23.25 -22.13 -43.80
N SER A 278 -22.01 -22.47 -44.16
CA SER A 278 -21.22 -23.57 -43.58
C SER A 278 -19.84 -23.09 -43.11
N ASN A 279 -19.08 -23.98 -42.47
CA ASN A 279 -17.74 -23.66 -41.99
C ASN A 279 -16.73 -23.72 -43.15
N GLN A 280 -16.04 -22.61 -43.40
CA GLN A 280 -15.08 -22.45 -44.49
C GLN A 280 -13.79 -21.76 -44.00
N GLN A 281 -12.69 -21.94 -44.73
CA GLN A 281 -11.39 -21.36 -44.36
C GLN A 281 -10.82 -20.49 -45.49
N TYR A 282 -10.35 -19.29 -45.13
CA TYR A 282 -9.62 -18.40 -46.03
C TYR A 282 -8.13 -18.36 -45.64
N SER A 283 -7.26 -18.72 -46.59
CA SER A 283 -5.81 -18.77 -46.45
C SER A 283 -5.12 -17.86 -47.47
N GLY A 284 -5.39 -16.57 -47.30
CA GLY A 284 -4.71 -15.47 -47.95
C GLY A 284 -4.94 -14.18 -47.15
N SER A 285 -4.28 -13.11 -47.55
CA SER A 285 -4.37 -11.79 -46.95
C SER A 285 -5.40 -10.92 -47.67
N ILE A 286 -6.12 -10.07 -46.94
CA ILE A 286 -6.91 -8.97 -47.52
C ILE A 286 -6.15 -7.66 -47.33
N THR A 287 -6.05 -6.85 -48.37
CA THR A 287 -5.24 -5.62 -48.43
C THR A 287 -5.96 -4.50 -49.17
N ASP A 288 -5.61 -3.25 -48.89
CA ASP A 288 -6.09 -2.10 -49.67
C ASP A 288 -5.49 -2.12 -51.09
N LEU A 289 -6.30 -1.79 -52.10
CA LEU A 289 -5.85 -1.74 -53.50
C LEU A 289 -4.98 -0.50 -53.76
N THR A 290 -3.71 -0.58 -53.35
CA THR A 290 -2.72 0.51 -53.43
C THR A 290 -1.66 0.33 -54.51
N THR A 291 -1.67 -0.81 -55.21
CA THR A 291 -0.65 -1.24 -56.19
C THR A 291 -0.48 -0.32 -57.40
N SER A 292 0.75 -0.23 -57.93
CA SER A 292 1.06 0.41 -59.24
C SER A 292 0.48 -0.34 -60.44
N LEU A 293 0.04 -1.60 -60.24
CA LEU A 293 -0.67 -2.40 -61.24
C LEU A 293 -2.10 -1.88 -61.51
N VAL A 294 -2.59 -0.90 -60.74
CA VAL A 294 -3.93 -0.31 -60.89
C VAL A 294 -3.83 1.22 -60.99
N ALA A 295 -4.70 1.81 -61.83
CA ALA A 295 -4.81 3.25 -61.99
C ALA A 295 -5.20 3.95 -60.67
N SER A 296 -4.63 5.12 -60.43
CA SER A 296 -4.72 5.84 -59.15
C SER A 296 -6.16 6.14 -58.69
N GLU A 297 -7.05 6.36 -59.64
CA GLU A 297 -8.47 6.67 -59.47
C GLU A 297 -9.34 5.46 -59.08
N TYR A 298 -8.80 4.24 -59.17
CA TYR A 298 -9.46 2.99 -58.79
C TYR A 298 -8.84 2.35 -57.54
N ARG A 299 -7.97 3.09 -56.85
CA ARG A 299 -7.44 2.70 -55.55
C ARG A 299 -8.42 3.07 -54.46
N GLY A 300 -8.54 2.24 -53.44
CA GLY A 300 -9.46 2.44 -52.35
C GLY A 300 -9.12 1.58 -51.14
N THR A 301 -9.93 1.74 -50.11
CA THR A 301 -9.82 1.00 -48.84
C THR A 301 -10.66 -0.27 -48.92
N ALA A 302 -10.05 -1.40 -48.58
CA ALA A 302 -10.77 -2.66 -48.41
C ALA A 302 -11.46 -2.71 -47.04
N SER A 303 -12.55 -3.46 -46.94
CA SER A 303 -13.19 -3.84 -45.68
C SER A 303 -13.63 -5.31 -45.75
N LEU A 304 -13.86 -5.95 -44.60
CA LEU A 304 -14.31 -7.34 -44.52
C LEU A 304 -15.76 -7.38 -44.01
N VAL A 305 -16.64 -8.16 -44.65
CA VAL A 305 -18.02 -8.35 -44.18
C VAL A 305 -18.33 -9.84 -44.09
N LYS A 306 -18.51 -10.37 -42.88
CA LYS A 306 -18.93 -11.75 -42.64
C LYS A 306 -20.46 -11.82 -42.47
N ARG A 307 -21.12 -12.61 -43.33
CA ARG A 307 -22.57 -12.89 -43.34
C ARG A 307 -22.84 -14.39 -43.32
N GLY A 308 -24.10 -14.74 -43.08
CA GLY A 308 -24.59 -16.13 -42.99
C GLY A 308 -24.17 -16.84 -41.69
N VAL A 309 -24.92 -17.86 -41.30
CA VAL A 309 -24.79 -18.54 -40.00
C VAL A 309 -23.51 -19.39 -39.83
N GLY A 310 -22.72 -19.60 -40.89
CA GLY A 310 -21.51 -20.43 -40.86
C GLY A 310 -20.30 -19.76 -40.20
N THR A 311 -19.22 -20.52 -40.00
CA THR A 311 -17.93 -20.00 -39.50
C THR A 311 -16.99 -19.66 -40.66
N LEU A 312 -16.41 -18.46 -40.70
CA LEU A 312 -15.26 -18.15 -41.56
C LEU A 312 -13.97 -18.20 -40.73
N THR A 313 -13.05 -19.10 -41.04
CA THR A 313 -11.72 -19.11 -40.41
C THR A 313 -10.73 -18.33 -41.26
N LEU A 314 -10.17 -17.24 -40.73
CA LEU A 314 -9.03 -16.56 -41.32
C LEU A 314 -7.73 -17.22 -40.84
N THR A 315 -6.75 -17.39 -41.72
CA THR A 315 -5.46 -18.01 -41.36
C THR A 315 -4.23 -17.15 -41.61
N GLU A 316 -4.33 -16.10 -42.42
CA GLU A 316 -3.21 -15.22 -42.76
C GLU A 316 -3.51 -13.77 -42.35
N ALA A 317 -2.47 -13.01 -41.99
CA ALA A 317 -2.59 -11.61 -41.59
C ALA A 317 -3.12 -10.74 -42.75
N SER A 318 -3.92 -9.73 -42.42
CA SER A 318 -4.59 -8.85 -43.38
C SER A 318 -4.40 -7.38 -42.98
N THR A 319 -4.19 -6.50 -43.96
CA THR A 319 -3.78 -5.09 -43.72
C THR A 319 -4.68 -4.09 -44.46
N TYR A 320 -5.96 -4.42 -44.63
CA TYR A 320 -6.97 -3.48 -45.14
C TYR A 320 -7.28 -2.39 -44.10
N SER A 321 -7.52 -1.15 -44.53
CA SER A 321 -7.73 -0.03 -43.61
C SER A 321 -9.19 0.25 -43.25
N GLY A 322 -10.14 -0.40 -43.91
CA GLY A 322 -11.57 -0.31 -43.58
C GLY A 322 -11.98 -1.32 -42.51
N ASP A 323 -13.27 -1.29 -42.17
CA ASP A 323 -13.81 -2.01 -41.02
C ASP A 323 -13.98 -3.52 -41.28
N THR A 324 -14.16 -4.27 -40.20
CA THR A 324 -14.57 -5.68 -40.20
C THR A 324 -15.98 -5.80 -39.62
N THR A 325 -16.98 -6.00 -40.48
CA THR A 325 -18.37 -6.21 -40.06
C THR A 325 -18.66 -7.70 -39.91
N ILE A 326 -18.99 -8.17 -38.72
CA ILE A 326 -19.56 -9.49 -38.47
C ILE A 326 -21.08 -9.29 -38.37
N ALA A 327 -21.82 -9.57 -39.44
CA ALA A 327 -23.26 -9.39 -39.48
C ALA A 327 -24.02 -10.60 -38.93
N ASP A 328 -23.50 -11.81 -39.18
CA ASP A 328 -24.08 -13.07 -38.70
C ASP A 328 -23.05 -14.22 -38.70
N GLY A 329 -23.31 -15.24 -37.88
CA GLY A 329 -22.44 -16.39 -37.66
C GLY A 329 -21.09 -16.01 -37.02
N ALA A 330 -20.10 -16.88 -37.18
CA ALA A 330 -18.79 -16.72 -36.54
C ALA A 330 -17.70 -16.28 -37.53
N LEU A 331 -16.85 -15.34 -37.11
CA LEU A 331 -15.54 -15.07 -37.68
C LEU A 331 -14.49 -15.66 -36.74
N ALA A 332 -13.77 -16.67 -37.19
CA ALA A 332 -12.73 -17.35 -36.41
C ALA A 332 -11.33 -16.84 -36.78
N ILE A 333 -10.56 -16.48 -35.77
CA ILE A 333 -9.18 -15.99 -35.88
C ILE A 333 -8.25 -16.70 -34.90
N SER A 334 -6.96 -16.71 -35.24
CA SER A 334 -5.86 -17.13 -34.35
C SER A 334 -4.86 -16.00 -34.06
N SER A 335 -5.09 -14.82 -34.64
CA SER A 335 -4.38 -13.58 -34.32
C SER A 335 -5.20 -12.38 -34.77
N SER A 336 -5.18 -11.31 -33.99
CA SER A 336 -5.80 -10.02 -34.28
C SER A 336 -5.21 -9.36 -35.54
N ASP A 337 -4.00 -9.73 -35.97
CA ASP A 337 -3.41 -9.32 -37.27
C ASP A 337 -4.24 -9.76 -38.49
N GLN A 338 -5.21 -10.67 -38.31
CA GLN A 338 -6.09 -11.16 -39.38
C GLN A 338 -7.26 -10.20 -39.68
N LEU A 339 -7.52 -9.19 -38.84
CA LEU A 339 -8.73 -8.33 -38.88
C LEU A 339 -8.53 -6.93 -39.49
N GLY A 340 -7.49 -6.71 -40.32
CA GLY A 340 -7.25 -5.40 -40.95
C GLY A 340 -6.85 -4.33 -39.91
N ALA A 341 -7.17 -3.06 -40.16
CA ALA A 341 -6.85 -1.94 -39.25
C ALA A 341 -8.04 -1.05 -38.86
N GLY A 342 -9.22 -1.26 -39.45
CA GLY A 342 -10.45 -0.53 -39.09
C GLY A 342 -11.16 -1.06 -37.84
N GLU A 343 -12.38 -0.57 -37.61
CA GLU A 343 -13.26 -0.98 -36.51
C GLU A 343 -13.76 -2.42 -36.68
N ILE A 344 -14.11 -3.10 -35.59
CA ILE A 344 -14.89 -4.35 -35.64
C ILE A 344 -16.34 -4.05 -35.30
N ILE A 345 -17.25 -4.27 -36.25
CA ILE A 345 -18.69 -3.99 -36.11
C ILE A 345 -19.44 -5.31 -35.93
N PHE A 346 -20.19 -5.45 -34.84
CA PHE A 346 -21.09 -6.56 -34.58
C PHE A 346 -22.52 -6.19 -35.01
N GLY A 347 -23.06 -6.91 -35.98
CA GLY A 347 -24.33 -6.62 -36.64
C GLY A 347 -24.18 -5.81 -37.93
N ASP A 348 -25.27 -5.69 -38.68
CA ASP A 348 -25.39 -4.82 -39.88
C ASP A 348 -26.58 -3.85 -39.79
N GLY A 349 -26.99 -3.53 -38.57
CA GLY A 349 -28.15 -2.69 -38.27
C GLY A 349 -29.50 -3.38 -38.43
N SER A 350 -29.58 -4.60 -38.98
CA SER A 350 -30.84 -5.33 -39.18
C SER A 350 -31.44 -5.94 -37.90
N GLY A 351 -30.61 -6.28 -36.91
CA GLY A 351 -31.02 -6.91 -35.65
C GLY A 351 -31.51 -8.36 -35.77
N VAL A 352 -31.06 -9.11 -36.79
CA VAL A 352 -31.52 -10.48 -37.07
C VAL A 352 -30.43 -11.56 -36.89
N GLY A 353 -29.14 -11.20 -36.94
CA GLY A 353 -28.02 -12.14 -36.83
C GLY A 353 -27.49 -12.33 -35.40
N THR A 354 -26.70 -13.39 -35.20
CA THR A 354 -25.94 -13.62 -33.95
C THR A 354 -24.44 -13.58 -34.26
N PRO A 355 -23.82 -12.39 -34.27
CA PRO A 355 -22.43 -12.22 -34.67
C PRO A 355 -21.45 -12.65 -33.56
N ILE A 356 -20.49 -13.50 -33.91
CA ILE A 356 -19.48 -14.02 -32.98
C ILE A 356 -18.08 -13.78 -33.54
N LEU A 357 -17.17 -13.23 -32.74
CA LEU A 357 -15.73 -13.30 -32.99
C LEU A 357 -15.17 -14.45 -32.15
N ALA A 358 -14.80 -15.55 -32.83
CA ALA A 358 -14.18 -16.71 -32.22
C ALA A 358 -12.65 -16.59 -32.29
N VAL A 359 -11.96 -16.79 -31.18
CA VAL A 359 -10.52 -16.52 -31.06
C VAL A 359 -9.82 -17.74 -30.45
N ASP A 360 -9.00 -18.41 -31.25
CA ASP A 360 -8.15 -19.54 -30.82
C ASP A 360 -6.68 -19.18 -30.88
N LEU A 361 -6.15 -18.76 -29.73
CA LEU A 361 -4.73 -18.40 -29.56
C LEU A 361 -3.84 -19.62 -29.22
N GLY A 362 -4.38 -20.84 -29.20
CA GLY A 362 -3.64 -22.06 -28.86
C GLY A 362 -3.01 -22.05 -27.45
N GLY A 363 -3.64 -21.38 -26.49
CA GLY A 363 -3.11 -21.13 -25.13
C GLY A 363 -2.22 -19.88 -25.01
N GLY A 364 -2.02 -19.13 -26.09
CA GLY A 364 -1.23 -17.90 -26.14
C GLY A 364 -1.96 -16.64 -25.66
N THR A 365 -1.35 -15.49 -25.92
CA THR A 365 -1.88 -14.16 -25.56
C THR A 365 -1.85 -13.22 -26.76
N ASP A 366 -2.88 -12.40 -26.93
CA ASP A 366 -2.98 -11.41 -28.02
C ASP A 366 -3.72 -10.15 -27.54
N THR A 367 -3.55 -9.04 -28.27
CA THR A 367 -4.12 -7.73 -27.95
C THR A 367 -4.91 -7.16 -29.13
N LEU A 368 -6.22 -6.99 -28.94
CA LEU A 368 -7.09 -6.27 -29.84
C LEU A 368 -7.03 -4.75 -29.54
N THR A 369 -6.33 -4.02 -30.40
CA THR A 369 -6.15 -2.56 -30.35
C THR A 369 -7.19 -1.77 -31.15
N ARG A 370 -8.10 -2.45 -31.85
CA ARG A 370 -9.16 -1.86 -32.68
C ARG A 370 -10.37 -1.52 -31.80
N ASP A 371 -11.04 -0.41 -32.12
CA ASP A 371 -12.36 -0.13 -31.56
C ASP A 371 -13.37 -1.20 -32.00
N VAL A 372 -14.35 -1.46 -31.14
CA VAL A 372 -15.41 -2.44 -31.31
C VAL A 372 -16.76 -1.75 -31.15
N ARG A 373 -17.66 -1.96 -32.10
CA ARG A 373 -18.98 -1.36 -32.12
C ARG A 373 -20.09 -2.41 -32.18
N ALA A 374 -21.09 -2.25 -31.32
CA ALA A 374 -22.38 -2.91 -31.47
C ALA A 374 -23.30 -2.11 -32.42
N ASP A 375 -23.90 -2.78 -33.40
CA ASP A 375 -24.84 -2.19 -34.37
C ASP A 375 -26.15 -3.01 -34.43
N ASN A 376 -26.96 -2.85 -33.38
CA ASN A 376 -28.18 -3.63 -33.09
C ASN A 376 -27.93 -5.14 -32.87
N ALA A 377 -26.78 -5.52 -32.33
CA ALA A 377 -26.45 -6.88 -31.92
C ALA A 377 -25.40 -6.89 -30.77
N ASP A 378 -25.39 -7.95 -29.96
CA ASP A 378 -24.45 -8.14 -28.86
C ASP A 378 -23.01 -8.37 -29.35
N VAL A 379 -22.03 -7.87 -28.60
CA VAL A 379 -20.60 -8.09 -28.86
C VAL A 379 -20.22 -9.46 -28.29
N THR A 380 -20.34 -10.52 -29.08
CA THR A 380 -20.04 -11.88 -28.63
C THR A 380 -18.60 -12.28 -28.95
N LEU A 381 -17.80 -12.48 -27.90
CA LEU A 381 -16.41 -12.89 -27.95
C LEU A 381 -16.26 -14.32 -27.41
N ASP A 382 -16.04 -15.29 -28.30
CA ASP A 382 -15.78 -16.68 -27.94
C ASP A 382 -14.27 -16.92 -27.90
N ILE A 383 -13.71 -17.00 -26.69
CA ILE A 383 -12.27 -17.10 -26.48
C ILE A 383 -11.94 -18.53 -26.05
N ALA A 384 -11.31 -19.29 -26.94
CA ALA A 384 -10.74 -20.60 -26.64
C ALA A 384 -9.58 -20.46 -25.61
N PRO A 385 -9.02 -21.55 -25.06
CA PRO A 385 -7.94 -21.46 -24.08
C PRO A 385 -6.80 -20.53 -24.54
N GLY A 386 -6.49 -19.52 -23.73
CA GLY A 386 -5.63 -18.38 -24.06
C GLY A 386 -6.14 -17.09 -23.41
N THR A 387 -5.50 -15.96 -23.71
CA THR A 387 -5.91 -14.64 -23.21
C THR A 387 -5.98 -13.59 -24.31
N LEU A 388 -7.17 -13.04 -24.57
CA LEU A 388 -7.34 -11.86 -25.40
C LEU A 388 -7.43 -10.61 -24.53
N THR A 389 -6.63 -9.58 -24.83
CA THR A 389 -6.74 -8.25 -24.21
C THR A 389 -7.42 -7.29 -25.17
N VAL A 390 -8.43 -6.55 -24.73
CA VAL A 390 -9.04 -5.46 -25.50
C VAL A 390 -8.55 -4.13 -24.96
N GLU A 391 -7.82 -3.40 -25.80
CA GLU A 391 -7.31 -2.04 -25.55
C GLU A 391 -8.07 -0.95 -26.32
N GLY A 392 -8.75 -1.31 -27.41
CA GLY A 392 -9.69 -0.42 -28.09
C GLY A 392 -10.93 -0.12 -27.24
N THR A 393 -11.73 0.86 -27.66
CA THR A 393 -13.01 1.14 -27.00
C THR A 393 -14.09 0.14 -27.43
N ILE A 394 -15.03 -0.17 -26.54
CA ILE A 394 -16.32 -0.75 -26.92
C ILE A 394 -17.35 0.37 -26.83
N PHE A 395 -18.10 0.61 -27.90
CA PHE A 395 -19.24 1.53 -27.87
C PHE A 395 -20.47 0.94 -28.56
N ASP A 396 -21.63 1.37 -28.09
CA ASP A 396 -22.91 0.76 -28.44
C ASP A 396 -23.94 1.80 -28.90
N VAL A 397 -24.80 1.40 -29.83
CA VAL A 397 -25.98 2.13 -30.29
C VAL A 397 -27.24 1.57 -29.60
N GLY A 398 -27.22 1.39 -28.27
CA GLY A 398 -28.37 0.85 -27.55
C GLY A 398 -28.10 0.37 -26.13
N THR A 399 -28.52 -0.87 -25.88
CA THR A 399 -28.38 -1.61 -24.62
C THR A 399 -27.92 -3.05 -24.92
N ASN A 400 -27.00 -3.21 -25.87
CA ASN A 400 -26.49 -4.50 -26.31
C ASN A 400 -25.41 -5.00 -25.33
N ASP A 401 -25.40 -6.30 -25.05
CA ASP A 401 -24.50 -6.93 -24.08
C ASP A 401 -23.09 -7.15 -24.67
N VAL A 402 -22.08 -7.19 -23.79
CA VAL A 402 -20.75 -7.75 -24.13
C VAL A 402 -20.72 -9.17 -23.59
N VAL A 403 -20.78 -10.15 -24.50
CA VAL A 403 -20.95 -11.58 -24.17
C VAL A 403 -19.62 -12.30 -24.30
N LYS A 404 -19.19 -12.97 -23.23
CA LYS A 404 -17.98 -13.78 -23.17
C LYS A 404 -18.32 -15.27 -23.13
N LEU A 405 -17.88 -15.99 -24.16
CA LEU A 405 -17.96 -17.45 -24.31
C LEU A 405 -16.55 -18.08 -24.29
N GLY A 406 -16.49 -19.41 -24.20
CA GLY A 406 -15.27 -20.20 -24.26
C GLY A 406 -14.42 -20.18 -22.98
N ALA A 407 -13.56 -21.17 -22.82
CA ALA A 407 -12.80 -21.39 -21.58
C ALA A 407 -11.62 -20.39 -21.34
N GLY A 408 -11.31 -19.52 -22.30
CA GLY A 408 -10.21 -18.55 -22.21
C GLY A 408 -10.50 -17.33 -21.33
N THR A 409 -9.49 -16.47 -21.20
CA THR A 409 -9.57 -15.20 -20.47
C THR A 409 -9.76 -14.03 -21.43
N LEU A 410 -10.70 -13.14 -21.12
CA LEU A 410 -10.87 -11.84 -21.78
C LEU A 410 -10.46 -10.73 -20.81
N VAL A 411 -9.46 -9.93 -21.15
CA VAL A 411 -9.03 -8.77 -20.35
C VAL A 411 -9.60 -7.51 -20.96
N LEU A 412 -10.41 -6.76 -20.21
CA LEU A 412 -11.06 -5.55 -20.64
C LEU A 412 -10.41 -4.32 -19.97
N ASN A 413 -9.57 -3.61 -20.72
CA ASN A 413 -8.88 -2.40 -20.28
C ASN A 413 -9.64 -1.12 -20.69
N LEU A 414 -10.97 -1.19 -20.75
CA LEU A 414 -11.82 -0.16 -21.34
C LEU A 414 -11.89 1.10 -20.47
N ALA A 415 -11.71 2.27 -21.11
CA ALA A 415 -11.76 3.58 -20.47
C ALA A 415 -13.14 4.27 -20.55
N GLY A 416 -14.11 3.72 -21.29
CA GLY A 416 -15.47 4.24 -21.47
C GLY A 416 -16.53 3.15 -21.26
N SER A 417 -17.78 3.54 -21.03
CA SER A 417 -18.90 2.63 -20.75
C SER A 417 -19.71 2.28 -22.01
N TYR A 418 -20.38 1.13 -21.98
CA TYR A 418 -21.39 0.67 -22.96
C TYR A 418 -22.71 0.38 -22.23
N GLY A 419 -23.84 0.43 -22.96
CA GLY A 419 -25.17 0.50 -22.33
C GLY A 419 -25.71 -0.81 -21.75
N GLY A 420 -25.29 -1.97 -22.28
CA GLY A 420 -25.75 -3.29 -21.84
C GLY A 420 -25.00 -3.87 -20.65
N THR A 421 -25.09 -5.20 -20.51
CA THR A 421 -24.53 -6.00 -19.42
C THR A 421 -23.20 -6.63 -19.85
N LEU A 422 -22.26 -6.76 -18.92
CA LEU A 422 -21.14 -7.70 -19.07
C LEU A 422 -21.64 -9.13 -18.81
N ASP A 423 -21.89 -9.91 -19.87
CA ASP A 423 -22.37 -11.29 -19.75
C ASP A 423 -21.23 -12.30 -19.85
N VAL A 424 -20.91 -12.98 -18.75
CA VAL A 424 -19.83 -13.97 -18.67
C VAL A 424 -20.43 -15.35 -18.50
N GLN A 425 -20.60 -16.07 -19.62
CA GLN A 425 -21.20 -17.41 -19.62
C GLN A 425 -20.15 -18.50 -19.38
N GLU A 426 -18.92 -18.32 -19.89
CA GLU A 426 -17.82 -19.27 -19.76
C GLU A 426 -16.43 -18.59 -19.58
N GLY A 427 -15.51 -19.30 -18.92
CA GLY A 427 -14.13 -18.87 -18.74
C GLY A 427 -13.99 -17.73 -17.72
N THR A 428 -13.11 -16.78 -18.01
CA THR A 428 -12.81 -15.64 -17.12
C THR A 428 -12.87 -14.31 -17.86
N VAL A 429 -13.48 -13.29 -17.25
CA VAL A 429 -13.23 -11.88 -17.60
C VAL A 429 -12.35 -11.23 -16.55
N ALA A 430 -11.37 -10.44 -16.98
CA ALA A 430 -10.59 -9.56 -16.12
C ALA A 430 -10.98 -8.09 -16.34
N VAL A 431 -11.49 -7.46 -15.28
CA VAL A 431 -11.86 -6.04 -15.22
C VAL A 431 -10.58 -5.24 -14.95
N GLY A 432 -9.96 -4.73 -16.01
CA GLY A 432 -8.75 -3.91 -15.98
C GLY A 432 -9.01 -2.40 -16.10
N GLY A 433 -10.21 -2.01 -16.53
CA GLY A 433 -10.72 -0.63 -16.52
C GLY A 433 -12.17 -0.58 -16.05
N THR A 434 -12.60 0.53 -15.46
CA THR A 434 -13.98 0.67 -14.92
C THR A 434 -15.05 0.56 -16.01
N GLY A 435 -14.71 0.90 -17.26
CA GLY A 435 -15.59 0.75 -18.43
C GLY A 435 -15.78 -0.70 -18.90
N ALA A 436 -15.10 -1.68 -18.30
CA ALA A 436 -15.32 -3.09 -18.61
C ALA A 436 -16.70 -3.59 -18.19
N VAL A 437 -17.31 -2.96 -17.17
CA VAL A 437 -18.66 -3.23 -16.69
C VAL A 437 -19.58 -2.18 -17.30
N GLY A 438 -20.54 -2.63 -18.11
CA GLY A 438 -21.52 -1.75 -18.76
C GLY A 438 -22.53 -1.14 -17.78
N ASP A 439 -23.34 -0.21 -18.28
CA ASP A 439 -24.30 0.55 -17.46
C ASP A 439 -25.40 -0.34 -16.84
N ALA A 440 -25.69 -1.51 -17.41
CA ALA A 440 -26.62 -2.50 -16.85
C ALA A 440 -25.96 -3.54 -15.91
N GLY A 441 -24.65 -3.44 -15.68
CA GLY A 441 -23.93 -4.26 -14.69
C GLY A 441 -23.34 -5.55 -15.25
N ILE A 442 -23.44 -6.64 -14.49
CA ILE A 442 -22.75 -7.91 -14.77
C ILE A 442 -23.74 -9.08 -14.66
N ARG A 443 -23.69 -10.01 -15.62
CA ARG A 443 -24.35 -11.31 -15.57
C ARG A 443 -23.29 -12.41 -15.61
N ILE A 444 -23.30 -13.35 -14.67
CA ILE A 444 -22.30 -14.42 -14.57
C ILE A 444 -23.00 -15.77 -14.54
N GLY A 445 -22.67 -16.64 -15.49
CA GLY A 445 -23.06 -18.05 -15.51
C GLY A 445 -22.13 -18.92 -14.67
N ALA A 446 -21.77 -20.10 -15.19
CA ALA A 446 -20.79 -20.99 -14.57
C ALA A 446 -19.35 -20.54 -14.92
N ALA A 447 -19.00 -19.32 -14.51
CA ALA A 447 -17.82 -18.60 -14.97
C ALA A 447 -17.22 -17.68 -13.89
N SER A 448 -16.15 -16.97 -14.23
CA SER A 448 -15.42 -16.13 -13.27
C SER A 448 -15.21 -14.67 -13.74
N VAL A 449 -15.29 -13.73 -12.81
CA VAL A 449 -14.92 -12.32 -12.99
C VAL A 449 -13.80 -11.96 -12.03
N ARG A 450 -12.68 -11.49 -12.57
CA ARG A 450 -11.48 -11.10 -11.84
C ARG A 450 -11.33 -9.59 -11.86
N PHE A 451 -11.28 -8.94 -10.70
CA PHE A 451 -11.05 -7.51 -10.58
C PHE A 451 -9.55 -7.22 -10.43
N ASP A 452 -8.97 -6.55 -11.43
CA ASP A 452 -7.56 -6.10 -11.43
C ASP A 452 -7.41 -4.64 -10.98
N ILE A 453 -8.54 -3.97 -10.72
CA ILE A 453 -8.66 -2.61 -10.20
C ILE A 453 -9.59 -2.60 -8.98
N ASP A 454 -9.53 -1.52 -8.20
CA ASP A 454 -10.59 -1.20 -7.25
C ASP A 454 -11.82 -0.71 -8.03
N PHE A 455 -13.01 -1.20 -7.69
CA PHE A 455 -14.24 -0.95 -8.45
C PHE A 455 -15.40 -0.56 -7.53
N ALA A 456 -16.20 0.41 -7.98
CA ALA A 456 -17.45 0.81 -7.33
C ALA A 456 -18.59 0.77 -8.34
N SER A 457 -19.63 -0.03 -8.08
CA SER A 457 -20.77 -0.16 -8.98
C SER A 457 -21.59 1.14 -9.02
N SER A 458 -21.92 1.62 -10.23
CA SER A 458 -22.78 2.78 -10.41
C SER A 458 -24.27 2.42 -10.35
N THR A 459 -25.16 3.42 -10.22
CA THR A 459 -26.61 3.20 -10.10
C THR A 459 -27.19 2.44 -11.29
N GLY A 460 -27.73 1.23 -11.05
CA GLY A 460 -28.33 0.38 -12.09
C GLY A 460 -27.46 -0.78 -12.57
N GLN A 461 -26.17 -0.80 -12.17
CA GLN A 461 -25.26 -1.91 -12.46
C GLN A 461 -25.51 -3.10 -11.51
N ASP A 462 -26.57 -3.86 -11.72
CA ASP A 462 -26.87 -5.04 -10.89
C ASP A 462 -25.95 -6.24 -11.21
N LEU A 463 -25.79 -7.16 -10.25
CA LEU A 463 -25.10 -8.44 -10.44
C LEU A 463 -26.12 -9.57 -10.52
N ALA A 464 -26.28 -10.15 -11.70
CA ALA A 464 -27.13 -11.32 -11.94
C ALA A 464 -26.28 -12.60 -12.00
N VAL A 465 -26.53 -13.54 -11.10
CA VAL A 465 -25.86 -14.83 -11.05
C VAL A 465 -26.82 -15.90 -11.58
N VAL A 466 -26.42 -16.57 -12.67
CA VAL A 466 -27.22 -17.54 -13.44
C VAL A 466 -26.47 -18.88 -13.62
N GLY A 467 -25.57 -19.17 -12.68
CA GLY A 467 -24.82 -20.42 -12.55
C GLY A 467 -23.93 -20.39 -11.30
N ASP A 468 -22.95 -21.28 -11.21
CA ASP A 468 -21.92 -21.24 -10.15
C ASP A 468 -20.84 -20.19 -10.51
N ALA A 469 -21.00 -18.98 -9.99
CA ALA A 469 -20.17 -17.82 -10.30
C ALA A 469 -19.06 -17.58 -9.27
N LEU A 470 -17.89 -17.14 -9.75
CA LEU A 470 -16.77 -16.69 -8.92
C LEU A 470 -16.42 -15.23 -9.22
N VAL A 471 -16.45 -14.37 -8.19
CA VAL A 471 -15.94 -12.99 -8.24
C VAL A 471 -14.70 -12.90 -7.37
N PHE A 472 -13.56 -12.48 -7.92
CA PHE A 472 -12.29 -12.55 -7.17
C PHE A 472 -11.24 -11.49 -7.55
N SER A 473 -10.18 -11.40 -6.76
CA SER A 473 -8.92 -10.78 -7.16
C SER A 473 -7.72 -11.60 -6.68
N ASP A 474 -6.63 -11.55 -7.44
CA ASP A 474 -5.33 -12.11 -7.04
C ASP A 474 -4.43 -11.06 -6.32
N THR A 475 -4.92 -9.81 -6.19
CA THR A 475 -4.10 -8.66 -5.75
C THR A 475 -4.66 -7.89 -4.55
N GLY A 476 -5.77 -8.36 -3.95
CA GLY A 476 -6.40 -7.70 -2.80
C GLY A 476 -7.04 -6.36 -3.20
N ARG A 477 -8.13 -6.42 -3.97
CA ARG A 477 -8.85 -5.23 -4.46
C ARG A 477 -10.08 -4.91 -3.63
N THR A 478 -10.43 -3.62 -3.60
CA THR A 478 -11.66 -3.13 -2.98
C THR A 478 -12.81 -3.18 -3.99
N LEU A 479 -13.92 -3.78 -3.58
CA LEU A 479 -15.15 -3.85 -4.37
C LEU A 479 -16.30 -3.20 -3.59
N GLU A 480 -16.70 -1.99 -3.98
CA GLU A 480 -17.88 -1.31 -3.44
C GLU A 480 -19.11 -1.68 -4.28
N TRP A 481 -19.94 -2.59 -3.78
CA TRP A 481 -21.13 -3.04 -4.49
C TRP A 481 -22.40 -2.39 -3.91
N ASN A 482 -22.92 -1.40 -4.61
CA ASN A 482 -23.99 -0.49 -4.18
C ASN A 482 -25.38 -0.84 -4.75
N THR A 483 -25.47 -1.88 -5.59
CA THR A 483 -26.63 -2.25 -6.43
C THR A 483 -27.16 -3.64 -6.09
N ALA A 484 -28.17 -4.15 -6.81
CA ALA A 484 -28.74 -5.44 -6.46
C ALA A 484 -27.77 -6.60 -6.76
N ILE A 485 -27.90 -7.68 -6.00
CA ILE A 485 -27.33 -8.99 -6.32
C ILE A 485 -28.49 -9.99 -6.37
N THR A 486 -28.61 -10.72 -7.48
CA THR A 486 -29.75 -11.62 -7.74
C THR A 486 -29.28 -12.99 -8.20
N SER A 487 -30.00 -14.05 -7.84
CA SER A 487 -29.73 -15.42 -8.33
C SER A 487 -30.95 -16.34 -8.21
N SER A 488 -30.98 -17.43 -8.98
CA SER A 488 -31.91 -18.51 -8.67
C SER A 488 -31.41 -19.34 -7.48
N ALA A 489 -32.30 -20.12 -6.85
CA ALA A 489 -31.93 -20.99 -5.74
C ALA A 489 -31.05 -22.20 -6.12
N SER A 490 -30.74 -22.39 -7.41
CA SER A 490 -29.83 -23.45 -7.90
C SER A 490 -28.43 -22.95 -8.27
N ASP A 491 -28.24 -21.63 -8.27
CA ASP A 491 -27.00 -20.95 -8.64
C ASP A 491 -26.20 -20.62 -7.36
N SER A 492 -24.94 -20.21 -7.48
CA SER A 492 -24.13 -19.83 -6.31
C SER A 492 -23.11 -18.74 -6.63
N LEU A 493 -22.68 -17.99 -5.62
CA LEU A 493 -21.70 -16.92 -5.75
C LEU A 493 -20.57 -17.11 -4.74
N GLU A 494 -19.35 -17.39 -5.20
CA GLU A 494 -18.13 -17.28 -4.39
C GLU A 494 -17.51 -15.89 -4.58
N VAL A 495 -17.13 -15.24 -3.47
CA VAL A 495 -16.33 -14.01 -3.43
C VAL A 495 -14.97 -14.36 -2.81
N ARG A 496 -13.86 -14.04 -3.51
CA ARG A 496 -12.51 -14.45 -3.08
C ARG A 496 -11.39 -13.42 -3.24
N GLY A 497 -10.54 -13.24 -2.22
CA GLY A 497 -9.32 -12.40 -2.32
C GLY A 497 -9.61 -10.90 -2.44
N LEU A 498 -10.70 -10.44 -1.82
CA LEU A 498 -11.24 -9.09 -1.96
C LEU A 498 -11.50 -8.42 -0.59
N THR A 499 -11.52 -7.09 -0.59
CA THR A 499 -12.22 -6.29 0.43
C THR A 499 -13.55 -5.83 -0.18
N MET A 500 -14.64 -6.51 0.15
CA MET A 500 -15.97 -6.24 -0.41
C MET A 500 -16.83 -5.42 0.56
N ASN A 501 -17.19 -4.21 0.14
CA ASN A 501 -18.11 -3.33 0.85
C ASN A 501 -19.49 -3.42 0.21
N PHE A 502 -20.40 -4.19 0.80
CA PHE A 502 -21.74 -4.43 0.27
C PHE A 502 -22.77 -3.42 0.79
N ASN A 503 -23.15 -2.51 -0.10
CA ASN A 503 -24.12 -1.44 0.08
C ASN A 503 -25.34 -1.60 -0.85
N GLY A 504 -25.63 -2.84 -1.29
CA GLY A 504 -26.68 -3.16 -2.25
C GLY A 504 -27.97 -3.74 -1.65
N ASP A 505 -28.76 -4.39 -2.51
CA ASP A 505 -29.89 -5.24 -2.11
C ASP A 505 -29.67 -6.67 -2.63
N ALA A 506 -29.38 -7.60 -1.72
CA ALA A 506 -29.18 -9.02 -2.03
C ALA A 506 -30.37 -9.88 -1.57
N SER A 507 -31.54 -9.28 -1.31
CA SER A 507 -32.74 -10.02 -0.90
C SER A 507 -33.23 -11.02 -1.96
N ALA A 508 -32.85 -10.80 -3.23
CA ALA A 508 -33.10 -11.69 -4.37
C ALA A 508 -31.90 -12.58 -4.76
N LEU A 509 -30.80 -12.56 -4.01
CA LEU A 509 -29.78 -13.61 -4.06
C LEU A 509 -30.35 -14.82 -3.31
N LEU A 510 -30.85 -15.83 -4.02
CA LEU A 510 -31.50 -17.01 -3.44
C LEU A 510 -30.54 -18.21 -3.34
N GLY A 511 -29.58 -18.27 -4.26
CA GLY A 511 -28.44 -19.16 -4.28
C GLY A 511 -27.37 -18.80 -3.23
N GLY A 512 -26.59 -19.78 -2.79
CA GLY A 512 -25.63 -19.62 -1.68
C GLY A 512 -24.55 -18.58 -1.95
N LEU A 513 -24.20 -17.79 -0.92
CA LEU A 513 -23.05 -16.88 -0.92
C LEU A 513 -21.89 -17.53 -0.14
N ASP A 514 -20.71 -17.57 -0.75
CA ASP A 514 -19.49 -18.16 -0.18
C ASP A 514 -18.40 -17.09 -0.12
N ILE A 515 -17.87 -16.81 1.08
CA ILE A 515 -16.92 -15.72 1.36
C ILE A 515 -15.60 -16.35 1.79
N ASN A 516 -14.61 -16.32 0.89
CA ASN A 516 -13.38 -17.09 1.01
C ASN A 516 -12.17 -16.16 0.92
N ASP A 517 -11.24 -16.18 1.89
CA ASP A 517 -10.07 -15.27 1.92
C ASP A 517 -10.45 -13.80 1.61
N THR A 518 -11.54 -13.32 2.23
CA THR A 518 -12.22 -12.06 1.88
C THR A 518 -12.62 -11.29 3.14
N GLU A 519 -12.39 -9.97 3.13
CA GLU A 519 -12.98 -9.05 4.09
C GLU A 519 -14.33 -8.55 3.53
N PHE A 520 -15.44 -8.95 4.13
CA PHE A 520 -16.79 -8.62 3.67
C PHE A 520 -17.52 -7.77 4.71
N THR A 521 -17.85 -6.53 4.34
CA THR A 521 -18.58 -5.59 5.20
C THR A 521 -19.99 -5.32 4.66
N MET A 522 -21.00 -5.32 5.54
CA MET A 522 -22.40 -5.04 5.20
C MET A 522 -23.10 -4.28 6.33
N GLU A 523 -23.66 -3.09 6.05
CA GLU A 523 -24.45 -2.33 7.04
C GLU A 523 -25.96 -2.37 6.74
N GLY A 524 -26.73 -3.02 7.62
CA GLY A 524 -28.19 -2.98 7.65
C GLY A 524 -28.93 -3.63 6.48
N ARG A 525 -28.27 -4.44 5.63
CA ARG A 525 -28.87 -5.01 4.41
C ARG A 525 -29.44 -6.41 4.60
N THR A 526 -30.05 -6.95 3.56
CA THR A 526 -30.58 -8.32 3.52
C THR A 526 -29.85 -9.15 2.47
N ILE A 527 -29.42 -10.35 2.86
CA ILE A 527 -29.00 -11.42 1.95
C ILE A 527 -30.13 -12.47 1.92
N GLY A 528 -30.63 -12.80 0.72
CA GLY A 528 -31.76 -13.70 0.51
C GLY A 528 -31.47 -15.18 0.77
N SER A 529 -30.20 -15.57 0.79
CA SER A 529 -29.74 -16.95 0.81
C SER A 529 -28.99 -17.33 2.09
N SER A 530 -28.33 -18.50 2.08
CA SER A 530 -27.37 -18.90 3.12
C SER A 530 -25.98 -18.34 2.79
N VAL A 531 -25.25 -17.95 3.82
CA VAL A 531 -23.88 -17.42 3.73
C VAL A 531 -22.91 -18.38 4.41
N THR A 532 -21.76 -18.62 3.78
CA THR A 532 -20.62 -19.34 4.37
C THR A 532 -19.39 -18.45 4.36
N ALA A 533 -18.61 -18.42 5.45
CA ALA A 533 -17.33 -17.71 5.52
C ALA A 533 -16.20 -18.66 5.93
N ARG A 534 -15.10 -18.66 5.16
CA ARG A 534 -13.96 -19.59 5.32
C ARG A 534 -12.63 -18.97 4.86
N GLY A 535 -11.53 -19.71 5.05
CA GLY A 535 -10.23 -19.39 4.45
C GLY A 535 -9.57 -18.11 4.99
N GLY A 536 -9.77 -17.79 6.27
CA GLY A 536 -9.28 -16.57 6.90
C GLY A 536 -10.19 -15.34 6.75
N SER A 537 -11.36 -15.48 6.11
CA SER A 537 -12.30 -14.37 5.88
C SER A 537 -12.73 -13.62 7.14
N PHE A 538 -13.00 -12.33 6.98
CA PHE A 538 -13.61 -11.47 7.99
C PHE A 538 -15.00 -11.06 7.51
N LEU A 539 -16.05 -11.59 8.13
CA LEU A 539 -17.43 -11.19 7.86
C LEU A 539 -17.88 -10.18 8.93
N ASN A 540 -17.94 -8.90 8.57
CA ASN A 540 -18.43 -7.83 9.45
C ASN A 540 -19.79 -7.30 8.98
N ALA A 541 -20.88 -7.84 9.53
CA ALA A 541 -22.22 -7.67 8.96
C ALA A 541 -23.30 -7.29 9.99
N THR A 542 -24.17 -6.36 9.62
CA THR A 542 -25.46 -6.10 10.28
C THR A 542 -26.62 -6.19 9.29
N GLY A 543 -27.84 -6.40 9.81
CA GLY A 543 -29.04 -6.56 8.99
C GLY A 543 -29.60 -7.98 9.09
N VAL A 544 -29.83 -8.63 7.94
CA VAL A 544 -30.54 -9.92 7.84
C VAL A 544 -29.85 -10.88 6.86
N ILE A 545 -29.71 -12.14 7.26
CA ILE A 545 -29.41 -13.28 6.40
C ILE A 545 -30.64 -14.20 6.45
N ASN A 546 -31.29 -14.44 5.30
CA ASN A 546 -32.53 -15.21 5.25
C ASN A 546 -32.31 -16.73 5.33
N GLY A 547 -31.12 -17.22 4.97
CA GLY A 547 -30.72 -18.62 5.12
C GLY A 547 -29.88 -18.91 6.36
N ASN A 548 -29.07 -19.96 6.29
CA ASN A 548 -28.10 -20.32 7.32
C ASN A 548 -26.86 -19.41 7.26
N LEU A 549 -26.15 -19.27 8.38
CA LEU A 549 -24.83 -18.66 8.45
C LEU A 549 -23.80 -19.69 8.95
N GLY A 550 -22.88 -20.10 8.09
CA GLY A 550 -21.73 -20.93 8.44
C GLY A 550 -20.46 -20.10 8.55
N ILE A 551 -19.71 -20.26 9.65
CA ILE A 551 -18.37 -19.70 9.84
C ILE A 551 -17.44 -20.88 10.13
N ASP A 552 -16.49 -21.16 9.24
CA ASP A 552 -15.63 -22.34 9.34
C ASP A 552 -14.25 -22.01 9.92
N ASP A 553 -13.39 -21.40 9.10
CA ASP A 553 -12.06 -20.88 9.45
C ASP A 553 -12.06 -19.40 9.08
N ALA A 554 -12.75 -18.60 9.89
CA ALA A 554 -13.10 -17.21 9.61
C ALA A 554 -13.53 -16.48 10.90
N THR A 555 -13.54 -15.15 10.84
CA THR A 555 -14.01 -14.29 11.93
C THR A 555 -15.37 -13.67 11.59
N LEU A 556 -16.34 -13.78 12.50
CA LEU A 556 -17.63 -13.10 12.44
C LEU A 556 -17.62 -11.91 13.41
N ILE A 557 -17.96 -10.73 12.89
CA ILE A 557 -18.22 -9.50 13.66
C ILE A 557 -19.62 -9.00 13.25
N ALA A 558 -20.39 -8.50 14.21
CA ALA A 558 -21.75 -8.00 13.96
C ALA A 558 -21.86 -6.48 14.10
N SER A 559 -20.83 -5.72 13.68
CA SER A 559 -20.77 -4.25 13.77
C SER A 559 -21.14 -3.55 12.45
N GLY A 560 -21.01 -4.25 11.31
CA GLY A 560 -21.33 -3.73 9.99
C GLY A 560 -20.34 -2.67 9.49
N GLY A 561 -19.11 -2.69 9.99
CA GLY A 561 -18.05 -1.73 9.67
C GLY A 561 -17.89 -0.59 10.69
N ASP A 562 -18.90 -0.32 11.53
CA ASP A 562 -18.80 0.71 12.58
C ASP A 562 -18.61 0.09 13.97
N PRO A 563 -17.41 0.18 14.59
CA PRO A 563 -17.16 -0.32 15.95
C PRO A 563 -17.62 0.64 17.06
N SER A 564 -18.16 1.83 16.74
CA SER A 564 -18.60 2.83 17.73
C SER A 564 -20.04 2.63 18.23
N ARG A 565 -20.78 1.69 17.65
CA ARG A 565 -22.17 1.38 18.02
C ARG A 565 -22.39 -0.14 18.03
N ALA A 566 -23.30 -0.61 18.89
CA ALA A 566 -23.70 -2.00 18.89
C ALA A 566 -24.49 -2.36 17.63
N GLY A 567 -23.95 -3.24 16.80
CA GLY A 567 -24.64 -3.76 15.63
C GLY A 567 -25.48 -5.01 15.92
N THR A 568 -26.32 -5.41 14.98
CA THR A 568 -27.09 -6.66 15.06
C THR A 568 -27.21 -7.34 13.71
N LEU A 569 -26.89 -8.63 13.68
CA LEU A 569 -27.08 -9.53 12.54
C LEU A 569 -28.19 -10.55 12.85
N ASN A 570 -29.26 -10.53 12.07
CA ASN A 570 -30.36 -11.49 12.20
C ASN A 570 -30.16 -12.64 11.21
N VAL A 571 -30.13 -13.88 11.70
CA VAL A 571 -30.01 -15.11 10.91
C VAL A 571 -31.34 -15.85 10.99
N ASN A 572 -32.09 -15.87 9.89
CA ASN A 572 -33.41 -16.50 9.81
C ASN A 572 -33.34 -18.03 9.59
N GLY A 573 -32.13 -18.57 9.36
CA GLY A 573 -31.83 -20.01 9.44
C GLY A 573 -31.05 -20.37 10.71
N ASN A 574 -30.12 -21.30 10.57
CA ASN A 574 -29.21 -21.77 11.62
C ASN A 574 -27.87 -21.01 11.58
N LEU A 575 -27.25 -20.82 12.74
CA LEU A 575 -25.85 -20.40 12.87
C LEU A 575 -24.98 -21.63 13.14
N SER A 576 -23.85 -21.76 12.44
CA SER A 576 -22.84 -22.79 12.69
C SER A 576 -21.46 -22.16 12.78
N LEU A 577 -20.89 -22.13 13.99
CA LEU A 577 -19.48 -21.83 14.22
C LEU A 577 -18.71 -23.15 14.31
N ALA A 578 -17.74 -23.37 13.41
CA ALA A 578 -16.82 -24.50 13.50
C ALA A 578 -15.68 -24.24 14.50
N ALA A 579 -14.83 -25.25 14.73
CA ALA A 579 -13.79 -25.19 15.77
C ALA A 579 -12.66 -24.17 15.52
N ALA A 580 -12.47 -23.74 14.27
CA ALA A 580 -11.50 -22.70 13.90
C ALA A 580 -12.13 -21.29 13.80
N ALA A 581 -13.46 -21.19 13.87
CA ALA A 581 -14.17 -19.92 13.76
C ALA A 581 -13.94 -19.04 15.00
N THR A 582 -13.92 -17.73 14.81
CA THR A 582 -13.95 -16.75 15.90
C THR A 582 -15.22 -15.91 15.81
N LEU A 583 -16.02 -15.88 16.87
CA LEU A 583 -17.00 -14.80 17.08
C LEU A 583 -16.30 -13.68 17.83
N GLN A 584 -16.13 -12.54 17.17
CA GLN A 584 -15.72 -11.30 17.82
C GLN A 584 -16.94 -10.38 17.98
N ALA A 585 -17.09 -9.77 19.16
CA ALA A 585 -18.16 -8.83 19.44
C ALA A 585 -17.62 -7.61 20.18
N ASN A 586 -17.89 -6.41 19.66
CA ASN A 586 -17.66 -5.19 20.42
C ASN A 586 -18.68 -5.13 21.57
N VAL A 587 -18.23 -4.81 22.78
CA VAL A 587 -19.07 -4.72 23.97
C VAL A 587 -19.08 -3.31 24.53
N PHE A 588 -20.28 -2.76 24.71
CA PHE A 588 -20.50 -1.37 25.07
C PHE A 588 -20.97 -1.25 26.52
N LEU A 589 -20.70 -0.11 27.17
CA LEU A 589 -21.12 0.10 28.56
C LEU A 589 -22.45 0.86 28.68
N SER A 590 -23.02 1.29 27.55
CA SER A 590 -24.40 1.74 27.43
C SER A 590 -25.38 0.62 27.85
N GLU A 591 -26.42 1.01 28.59
CA GLU A 591 -27.42 0.09 29.11
C GLU A 591 -28.70 0.12 28.26
N SER A 592 -29.04 -1.02 27.66
CA SER A 592 -30.30 -1.21 26.93
C SER A 592 -31.47 -1.55 27.85
N ALA A 593 -31.18 -2.08 29.05
CA ALA A 593 -32.13 -2.35 30.13
C ALA A 593 -31.38 -2.38 31.48
N PRO A 594 -32.08 -2.34 32.64
CA PRO A 594 -31.45 -2.20 33.97
C PRO A 594 -30.33 -3.20 34.33
N ASP A 595 -30.29 -4.37 33.70
CA ASP A 595 -29.24 -5.38 33.89
C ASP A 595 -28.58 -5.84 32.56
N GLN A 596 -28.84 -5.11 31.46
CA GLN A 596 -28.39 -5.47 30.10
C GLN A 596 -27.61 -4.32 29.46
N ARG A 597 -26.41 -4.63 28.98
CA ARG A 597 -25.56 -3.73 28.22
C ARG A 597 -25.65 -4.02 26.73
N GLU A 598 -25.35 -3.02 25.92
CA GLU A 598 -25.30 -3.13 24.47
C GLU A 598 -24.03 -3.87 24.01
N SER A 599 -24.14 -4.64 22.94
CA SER A 599 -23.05 -5.41 22.34
C SER A 599 -23.40 -5.74 20.90
N ASP A 600 -22.40 -5.94 20.06
CA ASP A 600 -22.58 -6.60 18.77
C ASP A 600 -23.26 -7.96 19.00
N ARG A 601 -24.32 -8.22 18.24
CA ARG A 601 -25.24 -9.32 18.56
C ARG A 601 -25.69 -10.09 17.32
N VAL A 602 -25.54 -11.42 17.39
CA VAL A 602 -26.12 -12.34 16.41
C VAL A 602 -27.45 -12.89 16.96
N VAL A 603 -28.54 -12.63 16.25
CA VAL A 603 -29.89 -13.11 16.58
C VAL A 603 -30.27 -14.21 15.61
N VAL A 604 -30.38 -15.43 16.10
CA VAL A 604 -30.62 -16.65 15.32
C VAL A 604 -32.05 -17.13 15.60
N THR A 605 -32.85 -17.34 14.56
CA THR A 605 -34.21 -17.90 14.73
C THR A 605 -34.22 -19.42 14.78
N GLY A 606 -33.27 -20.07 14.08
CA GLY A 606 -33.00 -21.50 14.15
C GLY A 606 -32.02 -21.88 15.27
N SER A 607 -31.32 -23.00 15.07
CA SER A 607 -30.29 -23.48 16.01
C SER A 607 -28.98 -22.72 15.86
N ALA A 608 -28.28 -22.49 16.97
CA ALA A 608 -26.93 -21.93 16.99
C ALA A 608 -25.92 -22.97 17.51
N ALA A 609 -24.98 -23.42 16.68
CA ALA A 609 -23.87 -24.26 17.08
C ALA A 609 -22.64 -23.39 17.39
N MET A 610 -22.14 -23.45 18.62
CA MET A 610 -21.16 -22.49 19.17
C MET A 610 -19.78 -23.12 19.41
N ASN A 611 -19.20 -23.81 18.41
CA ASN A 611 -17.97 -24.61 18.63
C ASN A 611 -16.64 -23.86 18.44
N GLY A 612 -16.67 -22.57 18.10
CA GLY A 612 -15.47 -21.75 17.83
C GLY A 612 -14.90 -21.07 19.08
N ALA A 613 -14.08 -20.02 18.89
CA ALA A 613 -13.62 -19.13 19.95
C ALA A 613 -14.53 -17.89 20.10
N LEU A 614 -14.58 -17.31 21.30
CA LEU A 614 -15.27 -16.06 21.60
C LEU A 614 -14.31 -14.97 22.06
N VAL A 615 -14.34 -13.80 21.40
CA VAL A 615 -13.57 -12.61 21.76
C VAL A 615 -14.51 -11.42 21.93
N ALA A 616 -14.77 -11.01 23.17
CA ALA A 616 -15.40 -9.73 23.46
C ALA A 616 -14.33 -8.63 23.47
N VAL A 617 -14.59 -7.50 22.82
CA VAL A 617 -13.66 -6.37 22.75
C VAL A 617 -14.31 -5.12 23.35
N ARG A 618 -13.68 -4.54 24.37
CA ARG A 618 -14.02 -3.20 24.85
C ARG A 618 -12.91 -2.23 24.47
N ASN A 619 -13.24 -1.28 23.61
CA ASN A 619 -12.46 -0.06 23.41
C ASN A 619 -13.02 1.04 24.33
N SER A 620 -12.20 1.61 25.21
CA SER A 620 -12.64 2.58 26.21
C SER A 620 -13.11 3.93 25.64
N ASP A 621 -12.50 4.39 24.55
CA ASP A 621 -12.89 5.62 23.83
C ASP A 621 -14.23 5.50 23.13
N LEU A 622 -14.49 4.33 22.52
CA LEU A 622 -15.72 4.07 21.76
C LEU A 622 -16.87 3.56 22.67
N ALA A 623 -16.53 2.96 23.82
CA ALA A 623 -17.48 2.44 24.80
C ALA A 623 -17.17 2.97 26.23
N PRO A 624 -17.38 4.27 26.48
CA PRO A 624 -17.22 4.86 27.81
C PRO A 624 -18.33 4.39 28.77
N GLY A 625 -18.00 4.32 30.06
CA GLY A 625 -18.96 4.00 31.12
C GLY A 625 -18.35 3.15 32.24
N VAL A 626 -19.20 2.70 33.16
CA VAL A 626 -18.79 1.90 34.32
C VAL A 626 -18.66 0.43 33.93
N LEU A 627 -17.44 -0.12 33.86
CA LEU A 627 -17.18 -1.52 33.49
C LEU A 627 -17.56 -2.48 34.62
N VAL A 628 -17.07 -2.23 35.83
CA VAL A 628 -17.35 -3.02 37.04
C VAL A 628 -18.53 -2.39 37.77
N PRO A 629 -19.72 -3.03 37.81
CA PRO A 629 -20.86 -2.45 38.50
C PRO A 629 -20.69 -2.50 40.02
N GLY A 630 -21.54 -1.76 40.74
CA GLY A 630 -21.56 -1.78 42.21
C GLY A 630 -21.81 -3.18 42.79
N ALA A 631 -21.46 -3.36 44.06
CA ALA A 631 -21.51 -4.66 44.71
C ALA A 631 -22.90 -5.34 44.66
N GLY A 632 -22.92 -6.62 44.32
CA GLY A 632 -24.13 -7.41 44.12
C GLY A 632 -24.92 -7.08 42.85
N VAL A 633 -24.59 -6.00 42.13
CA VAL A 633 -25.20 -5.66 40.84
C VAL A 633 -24.53 -6.47 39.74
N THR A 634 -25.32 -6.96 38.78
CA THR A 634 -24.84 -7.72 37.62
C THR A 634 -25.26 -7.02 36.34
N LYS A 635 -24.31 -6.79 35.42
CA LYS A 635 -24.58 -6.24 34.08
C LYS A 635 -24.17 -7.25 33.02
N THR A 636 -25.02 -7.46 32.03
CA THR A 636 -24.85 -8.56 31.06
C THR A 636 -24.84 -8.08 29.62
N TRP A 637 -23.85 -8.50 28.84
CA TRP A 637 -23.83 -8.45 27.39
C TRP A 637 -24.42 -9.72 26.80
N ARG A 638 -25.15 -9.62 25.68
CA ARG A 638 -25.80 -10.75 25.02
C ARG A 638 -25.40 -10.82 23.55
N LEU A 639 -24.40 -11.66 23.30
CA LEU A 639 -23.65 -11.73 22.04
C LEU A 639 -24.34 -12.66 21.02
N ILE A 640 -24.94 -13.76 21.49
CA ILE A 640 -25.81 -14.63 20.67
C ILE A 640 -27.19 -14.71 21.31
N SER A 641 -28.24 -14.74 20.49
CA SER A 641 -29.60 -15.11 20.89
C SER A 641 -30.17 -16.19 20.00
N SER A 642 -30.47 -17.37 20.53
CA SER A 642 -31.21 -18.44 19.84
C SER A 642 -32.37 -18.88 20.75
N PRO A 643 -33.66 -18.77 20.36
CA PRO A 643 -34.78 -19.14 21.22
C PRO A 643 -34.94 -20.65 21.48
N GLY A 644 -34.05 -21.25 22.27
CA GLY A 644 -34.17 -22.63 22.77
C GLY A 644 -33.56 -23.71 21.87
N ALA A 645 -32.63 -23.35 20.99
CA ALA A 645 -32.00 -24.25 20.03
C ALA A 645 -30.45 -24.10 19.94
N GLY A 646 -29.81 -23.46 20.93
CA GLY A 646 -28.35 -23.43 21.05
C GLY A 646 -27.73 -24.80 21.38
N THR A 647 -26.56 -25.10 20.82
CA THR A 647 -25.79 -26.34 21.03
C THR A 647 -24.28 -26.07 20.97
N GLY A 648 -23.48 -26.98 21.55
CA GLY A 648 -22.02 -26.82 21.64
C GLY A 648 -21.59 -25.82 22.72
N GLU A 649 -20.28 -25.69 22.91
CA GLU A 649 -19.62 -24.76 23.81
C GLU A 649 -18.38 -24.20 23.11
N PHE A 650 -18.07 -22.91 23.34
CA PHE A 650 -16.89 -22.27 22.74
C PHE A 650 -15.59 -22.95 23.23
N THR A 651 -14.59 -23.09 22.36
CA THR A 651 -13.27 -23.63 22.72
C THR A 651 -12.51 -22.73 23.69
N SER A 652 -12.75 -21.43 23.63
CA SER A 652 -12.19 -20.41 24.51
C SER A 652 -13.09 -19.18 24.55
N ALA A 653 -13.01 -18.40 25.63
CA ALA A 653 -13.67 -17.12 25.76
C ALA A 653 -12.71 -16.09 26.37
N MET A 654 -12.74 -14.86 25.86
CA MET A 654 -11.84 -13.78 26.28
C MET A 654 -12.56 -12.44 26.26
N LEU A 655 -12.20 -11.54 27.18
CA LEU A 655 -12.53 -10.12 27.12
C LEU A 655 -11.22 -9.33 26.96
N LEU A 656 -11.09 -8.63 25.83
CA LEU A 656 -10.00 -7.71 25.55
C LEU A 656 -10.37 -6.30 26.03
N LEU A 657 -9.48 -5.68 26.81
CA LEU A 657 -9.54 -4.29 27.21
C LEU A 657 -8.45 -3.53 26.45
N PHE A 658 -8.84 -2.61 25.58
CA PHE A 658 -7.91 -1.84 24.74
C PHE A 658 -7.66 -0.46 25.38
N ASP A 659 -6.40 -0.10 25.62
CA ASP A 659 -5.98 1.29 25.91
C ASP A 659 -5.69 1.99 24.56
N PRO A 660 -6.52 2.95 24.13
CA PRO A 660 -6.30 3.69 22.89
C PRO A 660 -5.16 4.72 23.00
N GLY A 661 -4.79 5.16 24.22
CA GLY A 661 -3.71 6.12 24.46
C GLY A 661 -2.32 5.49 24.34
N THR A 662 -2.14 4.26 24.83
CA THR A 662 -0.87 3.53 24.69
C THR A 662 -0.85 2.52 23.53
N GLY A 663 -2.02 2.06 23.09
CA GLY A 663 -2.18 0.93 22.15
C GLY A 663 -2.12 -0.44 22.82
N ASP A 664 -1.97 -0.51 24.15
CA ASP A 664 -1.87 -1.78 24.88
C ASP A 664 -3.21 -2.50 24.96
N THR A 665 -3.17 -3.82 24.78
CA THR A 665 -4.36 -4.67 24.89
C THR A 665 -4.18 -5.68 26.01
N GLU A 666 -5.10 -5.64 26.97
CA GLU A 666 -5.12 -6.53 28.12
C GLU A 666 -6.16 -7.65 27.91
N ALA A 667 -5.76 -8.89 28.18
CA ALA A 667 -6.53 -10.08 27.81
C ALA A 667 -7.04 -10.86 29.05
N LEU A 668 -8.31 -10.64 29.40
CA LEU A 668 -8.98 -11.39 30.46
C LEU A 668 -9.46 -12.74 29.92
N THR A 669 -8.83 -13.83 30.36
CA THR A 669 -9.28 -15.20 30.03
C THR A 669 -10.56 -15.53 30.78
N LEU A 670 -11.64 -15.78 30.07
CA LEU A 670 -12.92 -16.11 30.67
C LEU A 670 -13.07 -17.63 30.81
N ALA A 671 -13.85 -18.06 31.81
CA ALA A 671 -14.33 -19.43 31.84
C ALA A 671 -15.23 -19.70 30.61
N VAL A 672 -15.33 -20.96 30.20
CA VAL A 672 -16.39 -21.44 29.31
C VAL A 672 -17.44 -22.09 30.21
N ASN A 673 -18.69 -21.59 30.17
CA ASN A 673 -19.78 -22.01 31.05
C ASN A 673 -19.40 -22.02 32.55
N GLY A 674 -18.95 -20.87 33.05
CA GLY A 674 -18.55 -20.71 34.45
C GLY A 674 -18.21 -19.27 34.82
N SER A 675 -17.56 -19.10 35.97
CA SER A 675 -17.16 -17.79 36.48
C SER A 675 -15.66 -17.74 36.80
N VAL A 676 -15.04 -16.58 36.57
CA VAL A 676 -13.70 -16.21 37.05
C VAL A 676 -13.84 -14.94 37.89
N ASN A 677 -13.15 -14.89 39.04
CA ASN A 677 -13.04 -13.67 39.83
C ASN A 677 -11.79 -12.91 39.39
N TYR A 678 -11.95 -11.61 39.20
CA TYR A 678 -10.98 -10.65 38.72
C TYR A 678 -11.08 -9.43 39.65
N GLY A 679 -10.21 -9.35 40.66
CA GLY A 679 -10.26 -8.31 41.69
C GLY A 679 -11.63 -8.29 42.38
N THR A 680 -12.34 -7.17 42.23
CA THR A 680 -13.72 -6.97 42.74
C THR A 680 -14.82 -7.34 41.76
N ALA A 681 -14.49 -7.91 40.61
CA ALA A 681 -15.48 -8.39 39.66
C ALA A 681 -15.54 -9.92 39.63
N ARG A 682 -16.73 -10.47 39.43
CA ARG A 682 -16.92 -11.81 38.90
C ARG A 682 -17.40 -11.71 37.47
N ILE A 683 -16.60 -12.20 36.53
CA ILE A 683 -17.05 -12.36 35.14
C ILE A 683 -17.57 -13.78 34.99
N THR A 684 -18.83 -13.90 34.56
CA THR A 684 -19.53 -15.17 34.33
C THR A 684 -19.91 -15.27 32.87
N THR A 685 -19.65 -16.43 32.25
CA THR A 685 -20.09 -16.75 30.89
C THR A 685 -21.19 -17.79 30.95
N VAL A 686 -22.20 -17.65 30.09
CA VAL A 686 -23.24 -18.65 29.89
C VAL A 686 -23.45 -18.83 28.39
N PHE A 687 -23.26 -20.06 27.94
CA PHE A 687 -23.39 -20.54 26.58
C PHE A 687 -24.35 -21.74 26.62
N ASP A 688 -25.62 -21.50 26.33
CA ASP A 688 -26.69 -22.46 26.53
C ASP A 688 -27.67 -22.50 25.35
N ALA A 689 -28.77 -23.23 25.53
CA ALA A 689 -29.82 -23.33 24.52
C ALA A 689 -30.46 -21.98 24.15
N THR A 690 -30.26 -20.92 24.95
CA THR A 690 -30.76 -19.56 24.70
C THR A 690 -29.77 -18.68 23.94
N GLY A 691 -28.49 -19.06 23.81
CA GLY A 691 -27.43 -18.29 23.15
C GLY A 691 -26.20 -18.08 24.04
N ALA A 692 -25.56 -16.91 23.92
CA ALA A 692 -24.30 -16.60 24.58
C ALA A 692 -24.34 -15.25 25.29
N THR A 693 -23.93 -15.22 26.56
CA THR A 693 -23.88 -14.01 27.39
C THR A 693 -22.60 -13.93 28.21
N ILE A 694 -22.11 -12.72 28.44
CA ILE A 694 -21.05 -12.39 29.40
C ILE A 694 -21.64 -11.44 30.44
N SER A 695 -21.59 -11.82 31.71
CA SER A 695 -22.09 -11.03 32.84
C SER A 695 -20.94 -10.61 33.76
N VAL A 696 -20.86 -9.32 34.09
CA VAL A 696 -19.94 -8.77 35.09
C VAL A 696 -20.74 -8.47 36.35
N THR A 697 -20.35 -9.07 37.48
CA THR A 697 -20.96 -8.86 38.80
C THR A 697 -19.97 -8.15 39.72
N GLY A 698 -20.39 -7.08 40.38
CA GLY A 698 -19.59 -6.42 41.42
C GLY A 698 -19.55 -7.24 42.71
N LEU A 699 -18.39 -7.35 43.33
CA LEU A 699 -18.12 -7.98 44.62
C LEU A 699 -17.55 -6.95 45.60
N ASP A 700 -17.79 -7.16 46.89
CA ASP A 700 -17.08 -6.46 47.98
C ASP A 700 -16.15 -7.43 48.71
N VAL A 701 -15.15 -6.87 49.38
CA VAL A 701 -14.27 -7.58 50.30
C VAL A 701 -14.96 -7.70 51.68
N PRO A 702 -14.92 -8.86 52.38
CA PRO A 702 -15.45 -8.97 53.73
C PRO A 702 -14.81 -7.95 54.69
N PRO A 703 -15.57 -7.12 55.43
CA PRO A 703 -15.01 -6.02 56.22
C PRO A 703 -13.98 -6.44 57.29
N ASP A 704 -14.21 -7.59 57.93
CA ASP A 704 -13.36 -8.15 58.99
C ASP A 704 -12.11 -8.90 58.46
N GLU A 705 -11.93 -9.02 57.13
CA GLU A 705 -10.77 -9.70 56.54
C GLU A 705 -9.52 -8.82 56.65
N LEU A 706 -8.34 -9.43 56.86
CA LEU A 706 -7.09 -8.72 57.10
C LEU A 706 -6.07 -9.04 56.00
N PHE A 707 -5.64 -8.01 55.30
CA PHE A 707 -4.68 -8.08 54.18
C PHE A 707 -3.32 -7.57 54.65
N GLN A 708 -2.25 -8.28 54.27
CA GLN A 708 -0.89 -7.82 54.53
C GLN A 708 -0.38 -7.08 53.29
N THR A 709 -0.19 -5.77 53.43
CA THR A 709 0.39 -4.91 52.39
C THR A 709 1.86 -4.61 52.73
N PRO A 710 2.67 -4.11 51.77
CA PRO A 710 4.01 -3.58 52.08
C PRO A 710 3.99 -2.48 53.16
N CYS A 711 2.88 -1.74 53.26
CA CYS A 711 2.66 -0.66 54.21
C CYS A 711 2.10 -1.11 55.57
N GLY A 712 1.87 -2.42 55.77
CA GLY A 712 1.31 -3.01 56.99
C GLY A 712 -0.02 -3.74 56.78
N THR A 713 -0.66 -4.15 57.88
CA THR A 713 -1.97 -4.81 57.83
C THR A 713 -3.09 -3.80 57.62
N VAL A 714 -3.96 -4.04 56.63
CA VAL A 714 -5.20 -3.28 56.42
C VAL A 714 -6.42 -4.20 56.53
N THR A 715 -7.56 -3.63 56.88
CA THR A 715 -8.86 -4.31 56.96
C THR A 715 -9.60 -4.28 55.63
N GLY A 716 -10.54 -5.22 55.44
CA GLY A 716 -11.46 -5.21 54.30
C GLY A 716 -12.35 -3.96 54.26
N GLU A 717 -12.65 -3.35 55.41
CA GLU A 717 -13.36 -2.06 55.48
C GLU A 717 -12.54 -0.92 54.84
N GLU A 718 -11.25 -0.79 55.20
CA GLU A 718 -10.33 0.21 54.61
C GLU A 718 -10.11 -0.03 53.10
N ILE A 719 -10.07 -1.29 52.67
CA ILE A 719 -9.97 -1.64 51.25
C ILE A 719 -11.24 -1.28 50.47
N ASN A 720 -12.43 -1.55 51.03
CA ASN A 720 -13.69 -1.18 50.38
C ASN A 720 -13.83 0.34 50.24
N GLU A 721 -13.34 1.14 51.19
CA GLU A 721 -13.30 2.61 51.05
C GLU A 721 -12.45 3.04 49.84
N LEU A 722 -11.30 2.39 49.62
CA LEU A 722 -10.45 2.65 48.45
C LEU A 722 -11.12 2.20 47.13
N TYR A 723 -11.81 1.06 47.14
CA TYR A 723 -12.60 0.62 45.99
C TYR A 723 -13.77 1.55 45.67
N ASP A 724 -14.45 2.10 46.67
CA ASP A 724 -15.55 3.06 46.46
C ASP A 724 -15.02 4.39 45.88
N ARG A 725 -13.80 4.82 46.23
CA ARG A 725 -13.11 5.91 45.53
C ARG A 725 -12.81 5.55 44.07
N LEU A 726 -12.29 4.36 43.78
CA LEU A 726 -12.03 3.93 42.40
C LEU A 726 -13.32 3.78 41.57
N ARG A 727 -14.41 3.29 42.16
CA ARG A 727 -15.75 3.24 41.54
C ARG A 727 -16.28 4.64 41.26
N LEU A 728 -16.01 5.63 42.12
CA LEU A 728 -16.34 7.02 41.84
C LEU A 728 -15.52 7.54 40.64
N VAL A 729 -14.20 7.32 40.60
CA VAL A 729 -13.35 7.68 39.44
C VAL A 729 -13.88 7.03 38.16
N GLN A 730 -14.22 5.74 38.20
CA GLN A 730 -14.82 5.01 37.10
C GLN A 730 -16.14 5.61 36.61
N ALA A 731 -16.95 6.18 37.50
CA ALA A 731 -18.28 6.71 37.20
C ALA A 731 -18.30 8.19 36.79
N VAL A 732 -17.37 9.02 37.26
CA VAL A 732 -17.39 10.49 37.02
C VAL A 732 -16.07 11.08 36.48
N GLY A 733 -15.03 10.27 36.31
CA GLY A 733 -13.77 10.68 35.70
C GLY A 733 -13.86 10.93 34.19
N ASN A 734 -12.76 11.41 33.60
CA ASN A 734 -12.61 11.43 32.15
C ASN A 734 -12.48 9.98 31.62
N THR A 735 -12.58 9.78 30.30
CA THR A 735 -12.59 8.44 29.67
C THR A 735 -11.38 7.59 30.08
N ASP A 736 -10.20 8.21 30.10
CA ASP A 736 -8.93 7.59 30.45
C ASP A 736 -8.86 7.19 31.93
N ALA A 737 -9.21 8.11 32.83
CA ALA A 737 -9.30 7.86 34.27
C ALA A 737 -10.28 6.73 34.59
N SER A 738 -11.41 6.71 33.89
CA SER A 738 -12.43 5.67 34.02
C SER A 738 -11.92 4.31 33.55
N ASP A 739 -11.10 4.26 32.48
CA ASP A 739 -10.49 3.02 32.02
C ASP A 739 -9.42 2.50 32.99
N ILE A 740 -8.49 3.34 33.42
CA ILE A 740 -7.46 2.96 34.40
C ILE A 740 -8.11 2.47 35.71
N ALA A 741 -9.13 3.17 36.21
CA ALA A 741 -9.88 2.73 37.40
C ALA A 741 -10.60 1.40 37.18
N SER A 742 -11.10 1.16 35.95
CA SER A 742 -11.70 -0.12 35.58
C SER A 742 -10.70 -1.28 35.62
N ARG A 743 -9.46 -1.07 35.15
CA ARG A 743 -8.39 -2.08 35.22
C ARG A 743 -7.98 -2.37 36.65
N PHE A 744 -7.81 -1.34 37.49
CA PHE A 744 -7.55 -1.52 38.92
C PHE A 744 -8.61 -2.35 39.63
N LEU A 745 -9.89 -2.13 39.33
CA LEU A 745 -11.00 -2.90 39.92
C LEU A 745 -11.03 -4.37 39.46
N LEU A 746 -10.41 -4.69 38.32
CA LEU A 746 -10.44 -6.02 37.67
C LEU A 746 -9.18 -6.87 37.92
N LEU A 747 -7.98 -6.29 37.95
CA LEU A 747 -6.75 -7.08 37.86
C LEU A 747 -5.84 -6.97 39.07
N VAL A 748 -5.96 -5.88 39.82
CA VAL A 748 -5.12 -5.59 40.98
C VAL A 748 -5.74 -6.22 42.21
N GLN A 749 -4.91 -6.95 42.98
CA GLN A 749 -5.37 -7.58 44.21
C GLN A 749 -5.58 -6.52 45.31
N PRO A 750 -6.51 -6.75 46.25
CA PRO A 750 -6.80 -5.81 47.35
C PRO A 750 -5.53 -5.24 48.03
N GLU A 751 -4.53 -6.07 48.24
CA GLU A 751 -3.23 -5.76 48.87
C GLU A 751 -2.28 -4.89 48.02
N GLU A 752 -2.49 -4.78 46.70
CA GLU A 752 -1.64 -4.04 45.75
C GLU A 752 -2.13 -2.60 45.49
N LEU A 753 -3.39 -2.31 45.80
CA LEU A 753 -4.04 -1.00 45.54
C LEU A 753 -3.43 0.21 46.29
N PRO A 754 -2.89 0.10 47.52
CA PRO A 754 -2.25 1.25 48.16
C PRO A 754 -1.11 1.83 47.32
N ALA A 755 -0.44 0.97 46.53
CA ALA A 755 0.61 1.39 45.61
C ALA A 755 0.10 1.96 44.29
N SER A 756 -1.08 1.55 43.80
CA SER A 756 -1.68 2.20 42.63
C SER A 756 -1.99 3.67 42.88
N TYR A 757 -2.34 4.03 44.11
CA TYR A 757 -2.50 5.43 44.52
C TYR A 757 -1.17 6.20 44.62
N ALA A 758 -0.03 5.51 44.79
CA ALA A 758 1.29 6.15 44.74
C ALA A 758 1.65 6.63 43.32
N ALA A 759 1.05 6.06 42.27
CA ALA A 759 1.21 6.53 40.90
C ALA A 759 0.64 7.94 40.66
N THR A 760 -0.22 8.45 41.55
CA THR A 760 -0.74 9.83 41.51
C THR A 760 0.09 10.81 42.34
N GLN A 761 1.35 10.49 42.64
CA GLN A 761 2.28 11.32 43.40
C GLN A 761 3.67 11.32 42.72
N GLN A 762 4.54 12.25 43.14
CA GLN A 762 5.97 12.17 42.81
C GLN A 762 6.64 11.00 43.54
N ARG A 763 7.75 10.49 43.00
CA ARG A 763 8.52 9.39 43.62
C ARG A 763 9.16 9.81 44.95
N ASN A 764 9.95 10.89 44.95
CA ASN A 764 10.43 11.55 46.16
C ASN A 764 10.39 13.08 46.00
N PRO A 765 9.53 13.82 46.72
CA PRO A 765 9.48 15.28 46.66
C PRO A 765 10.61 15.98 47.44
N TYR A 766 11.29 15.29 48.35
CA TYR A 766 12.33 15.85 49.22
C TYR A 766 13.72 15.86 48.56
N ALA A 767 13.92 15.03 47.53
CA ALA A 767 15.19 14.84 46.85
C ALA A 767 15.75 16.14 46.27
N THR A 768 15.05 16.79 45.34
CA THR A 768 15.54 18.02 44.67
C THR A 768 15.85 19.15 45.65
N PRO A 769 14.99 19.47 46.64
CA PRO A 769 15.35 20.45 47.67
C PRO A 769 16.61 20.07 48.45
N SER A 770 16.73 18.83 48.95
CA SER A 770 17.90 18.39 49.73
C SER A 770 19.19 18.46 48.91
N VAL A 771 19.16 17.93 47.69
CA VAL A 771 20.28 17.91 46.74
C VAL A 771 20.73 19.33 46.37
N VAL A 772 19.80 20.27 46.13
CA VAL A 772 20.10 21.68 45.83
C VAL A 772 20.66 22.41 47.07
N MET A 773 20.17 22.11 48.27
CA MET A 773 20.72 22.69 49.51
C MET A 773 22.14 22.20 49.78
N ASP A 774 22.42 20.90 49.63
CA ASP A 774 23.76 20.34 49.77
C ASP A 774 24.71 20.85 48.67
N SER A 775 24.23 21.02 47.44
CA SER A 775 24.93 21.71 46.36
C SER A 775 25.36 23.12 46.76
N ASN A 776 24.46 23.90 47.34
CA ASN A 776 24.77 25.23 47.87
C ASN A 776 25.76 25.19 49.04
N PHE A 777 25.62 24.26 49.99
CA PHE A 777 26.56 24.11 51.11
C PHE A 777 27.98 23.76 50.60
N MET A 778 28.08 22.82 49.65
CA MET A 778 29.34 22.45 49.00
C MET A 778 29.92 23.61 48.18
N ALA A 779 29.11 24.37 47.45
CA ALA A 779 29.54 25.56 46.73
C ALA A 779 30.10 26.63 47.67
N GLY A 780 29.46 26.85 48.82
CA GLY A 780 29.87 27.83 49.83
C GLY A 780 31.18 27.46 50.48
N GLN A 781 31.32 26.20 50.89
CA GLN A 781 32.59 25.65 51.37
C GLN A 781 33.69 25.74 50.29
N THR A 782 33.39 25.42 49.03
CA THR A 782 34.32 25.53 47.89
C THR A 782 34.75 26.97 47.62
N ALA A 783 33.88 27.96 47.82
CA ALA A 783 34.23 29.39 47.74
C ALA A 783 35.09 29.84 48.93
N MET A 784 34.80 29.37 50.15
CA MET A 784 35.59 29.69 51.35
C MET A 784 36.96 28.99 51.40
N LEU A 785 37.11 27.82 50.76
CA LEU A 785 38.28 26.95 50.87
C LEU A 785 39.59 27.66 50.48
N ARG A 786 40.44 27.83 51.48
CA ARG A 786 41.80 28.39 51.41
C ARG A 786 42.60 27.78 52.56
N LEU A 787 43.01 26.53 52.41
CA LEU A 787 43.67 25.84 53.52
C LEU A 787 45.07 26.40 53.75
N MET A 788 45.76 26.88 52.71
CA MET A 788 46.85 27.84 52.79
C MET A 788 46.77 28.88 51.66
N GLN A 789 47.46 30.01 51.87
CA GLN A 789 48.08 30.77 50.79
C GLN A 789 49.49 31.17 51.23
N MET A 790 50.33 30.13 51.35
CA MET A 790 51.75 30.14 51.72
C MET A 790 52.12 30.69 53.09
N ARG A 791 53.36 30.38 53.54
CA ARG A 791 53.68 30.34 54.97
C ARG A 791 55.16 30.59 55.31
N ASP A 792 55.38 30.75 56.63
CA ASP A 792 56.52 31.33 57.38
C ASP A 792 56.36 32.80 57.84
N GLY A 793 55.12 33.15 58.24
CA GLY A 793 54.85 34.27 59.13
C GLY A 793 55.50 34.07 60.51
N ALA A 794 56.79 34.40 60.63
CA ALA A 794 57.46 34.54 61.91
C ALA A 794 56.78 35.63 62.76
N ILE A 795 56.71 35.37 64.07
CA ILE A 795 56.16 36.20 65.15
C ILE A 795 55.95 37.67 64.75
N GLY A 796 54.67 38.09 64.73
CA GLY A 796 54.27 39.43 64.31
C GLY A 796 55.11 40.57 64.92
N SER A 797 55.22 41.65 64.15
CA SER A 797 56.13 42.81 64.29
C SER A 797 56.07 43.61 65.60
N ALA A 798 55.40 43.11 66.64
CA ALA A 798 55.54 43.54 68.03
C ALA A 798 56.89 43.12 68.65
N ALA A 799 57.48 41.98 68.25
CA ALA A 799 58.78 41.54 68.77
C ALA A 799 59.96 42.36 68.23
N VAL A 800 59.90 42.79 66.96
CA VAL A 800 60.98 43.57 66.32
C VAL A 800 61.10 44.98 66.91
N LYS A 801 60.00 45.60 67.32
CA LYS A 801 60.02 46.88 68.06
C LYS A 801 60.53 46.76 69.50
N ALA A 802 60.74 45.55 70.03
CA ALA A 802 61.43 45.33 71.30
C ALA A 802 62.95 45.13 71.14
N ALA A 803 63.44 44.81 69.93
CA ALA A 803 64.85 44.59 69.63
C ALA A 803 65.61 45.89 69.25
N ASP A 804 64.92 46.93 68.81
CA ASP A 804 65.49 48.27 68.52
C ASP A 804 66.14 48.98 69.74
N ALA A 805 66.07 48.39 70.94
CA ALA A 805 66.67 48.91 72.15
C ALA A 805 68.17 48.55 72.36
N SER A 806 68.76 47.68 71.53
CA SER A 806 70.19 47.32 71.63
C SER A 806 70.81 47.00 70.28
N GLY A 807 71.45 48.00 69.67
CA GLY A 807 71.95 47.91 68.30
C GLY A 807 73.14 46.96 68.09
N GLY A 808 73.12 46.24 66.96
CA GLY A 808 74.27 45.47 66.48
C GLY A 808 73.91 44.47 65.37
N GLN A 809 74.30 44.81 64.13
CA GLN A 809 74.23 43.98 62.91
C GLN A 809 72.80 43.53 62.49
N ALA A 810 72.33 44.05 61.36
CA ALA A 810 71.13 43.53 60.72
C ALA A 810 71.38 42.09 60.21
N PRO A 811 70.60 41.08 60.63
CA PRO A 811 70.53 39.82 59.90
C PRO A 811 70.05 40.12 58.47
N GLN A 812 70.53 39.36 57.50
CA GLN A 812 69.91 39.37 56.18
C GLN A 812 68.45 38.96 56.35
N VAL A 813 67.52 39.86 56.06
CA VAL A 813 66.11 39.51 55.93
C VAL A 813 65.98 38.67 54.69
N GLN A 814 66.06 37.35 54.86
CA GLN A 814 65.40 36.45 53.94
C GLN A 814 63.91 36.72 54.12
N GLU A 815 63.23 37.18 53.07
CA GLU A 815 61.79 37.43 53.11
C GLU A 815 61.09 36.12 53.48
N GLY A 816 60.60 36.07 54.72
CA GLY A 816 59.75 34.99 55.18
C GLY A 816 58.44 35.09 54.45
N PHE A 817 58.17 34.13 53.59
CA PHE A 817 56.87 33.99 52.94
C PHE A 817 55.77 33.90 53.99
N GLY A 818 54.56 34.39 53.69
CA GLY A 818 53.37 33.72 54.20
C GLY A 818 52.21 34.56 54.74
N ALA A 819 51.02 34.20 54.25
CA ALA A 819 49.75 34.49 54.89
C ALA A 819 49.61 33.71 56.22
N PRO A 820 48.75 34.16 57.15
CA PRO A 820 48.22 33.27 58.17
C PRO A 820 47.22 32.28 57.52
N LEU A 821 47.11 31.06 58.09
CA LEU A 821 46.11 30.07 57.66
C LEU A 821 44.70 30.68 57.60
N ASN A 822 43.96 30.37 56.54
CA ASN A 822 42.64 30.93 56.20
C ASN A 822 42.59 32.45 55.92
N GLY A 823 43.72 33.17 55.91
CA GLY A 823 43.78 34.63 55.78
C GLY A 823 44.38 35.15 54.46
N PRO A 824 44.52 36.49 54.31
CA PRO A 824 45.04 37.13 53.10
C PRO A 824 46.55 36.95 52.92
N THR A 825 46.98 36.86 51.66
CA THR A 825 48.38 36.96 51.25
C THR A 825 48.91 38.38 51.47
N PRO A 826 50.15 38.55 52.00
CA PRO A 826 50.64 39.88 52.40
C PRO A 826 50.76 40.95 51.30
N ASP A 827 50.96 40.54 50.04
CA ASP A 827 51.40 41.45 48.96
C ASP A 827 50.44 41.53 47.75
N GLU A 828 49.22 40.97 47.84
CA GLU A 828 48.34 40.77 46.67
C GLU A 828 47.13 41.70 46.61
N GLY A 829 46.77 42.11 45.38
CA GLY A 829 45.58 42.90 45.08
C GLY A 829 44.32 42.06 44.87
N ALA A 830 43.68 42.22 43.71
CA ALA A 830 42.51 41.42 43.32
C ALA A 830 42.97 40.05 42.82
N ARG A 831 42.42 38.96 43.36
CA ARG A 831 42.83 37.59 43.05
C ARG A 831 41.66 36.86 42.41
N ALA A 832 41.85 36.27 41.23
CA ALA A 832 40.84 35.38 40.67
C ALA A 832 41.18 33.92 40.90
N TRP A 833 40.14 33.10 40.91
CA TRP A 833 40.25 31.66 40.94
C TRP A 833 39.18 31.03 40.07
N THR A 834 39.48 29.81 39.64
CA THR A 834 38.48 28.85 39.19
C THR A 834 38.52 27.65 40.11
N ARG A 835 37.34 27.18 40.51
CA ARG A 835 37.18 26.04 41.40
C ARG A 835 36.03 25.20 40.88
N GLY A 836 35.97 23.95 41.29
CA GLY A 836 34.81 23.12 41.06
C GLY A 836 34.62 22.17 42.22
N TYR A 837 33.38 21.74 42.40
CA TYR A 837 33.05 20.61 43.24
C TYR A 837 32.19 19.65 42.43
N GLY A 838 32.20 18.39 42.84
CA GLY A 838 31.24 17.40 42.38
C GLY A 838 31.08 16.32 43.46
N PHE A 839 29.85 15.86 43.65
CA PHE A 839 29.54 14.75 44.54
C PHE A 839 28.49 13.85 43.90
N TRP A 840 28.59 12.58 44.23
CA TRP A 840 27.49 11.63 44.16
C TRP A 840 26.93 11.48 45.58
N GLU A 841 25.62 11.41 45.70
CA GLU A 841 24.96 10.99 46.94
C GLU A 841 23.86 9.99 46.66
N ASN A 842 23.64 9.13 47.65
CA ASN A 842 22.61 8.11 47.69
C ASN A 842 21.85 8.21 49.01
N VAL A 843 20.56 7.97 48.92
CA VAL A 843 19.60 8.02 50.02
C VAL A 843 18.74 6.78 49.96
N ASP A 844 18.90 5.92 50.97
CA ASP A 844 18.19 4.65 51.13
C ASP A 844 17.39 4.72 52.43
N GLY A 845 16.08 4.44 52.42
CA GLY A 845 15.29 4.27 53.64
C GLY A 845 14.48 5.48 54.15
N ASP A 846 14.24 6.50 53.31
CA ASP A 846 13.27 7.56 53.64
C ASP A 846 11.87 6.96 53.99
N PRO A 847 11.05 7.61 54.84
CA PRO A 847 9.82 7.04 55.41
C PRO A 847 8.68 6.80 54.41
N CYS A 848 8.82 7.25 53.15
CA CYS A 848 8.07 6.70 52.04
C CYS A 848 8.77 5.43 51.55
N THR A 849 8.19 4.25 51.81
CA THR A 849 8.87 2.94 51.82
C THR A 849 9.68 2.52 50.59
N ASP A 850 9.52 3.19 49.45
CA ASP A 850 10.25 2.94 48.20
C ASP A 850 10.90 4.21 47.58
N CYS A 851 10.97 5.33 48.30
CA CYS A 851 11.32 6.65 47.73
C CYS A 851 12.81 7.02 47.76
N GLY A 852 13.73 6.06 47.74
CA GLY A 852 15.17 6.36 47.69
C GLY A 852 15.58 7.20 46.47
N TYR A 853 16.73 7.87 46.55
CA TYR A 853 17.28 8.60 45.39
C TYR A 853 18.80 8.55 45.30
N ASP A 854 19.28 8.49 44.06
CA ASP A 854 20.66 8.77 43.70
C ASP A 854 20.75 10.15 43.05
N ALA A 855 21.76 10.93 43.40
CA ALA A 855 22.05 12.22 42.79
C ALA A 855 23.52 12.35 42.42
N SER A 856 23.79 13.00 41.28
CA SER A 856 25.14 13.39 40.83
C SER A 856 25.13 14.87 40.49
N ILE A 857 25.77 15.69 41.32
CA ILE A 857 25.80 17.15 41.17
C ILE A 857 27.26 17.63 41.09
N GLY A 858 27.52 18.62 40.27
CA GLY A 858 28.75 19.40 40.39
C GLY A 858 28.63 20.77 39.73
N ALA A 859 29.45 21.72 40.15
CA ALA A 859 29.49 23.04 39.54
C ALA A 859 30.92 23.53 39.28
N ALA A 860 31.09 24.22 38.16
CA ALA A 860 32.27 25.03 37.88
C ALA A 860 32.00 26.45 38.39
N LEU A 861 32.87 26.90 39.28
CA LEU A 861 32.84 28.20 39.94
C LEU A 861 33.98 29.08 39.44
N VAL A 862 33.68 30.36 39.20
CA VAL A 862 34.67 31.41 38.99
C VAL A 862 34.43 32.51 40.02
N GLY A 863 35.51 33.00 40.62
CA GLY A 863 35.41 34.01 41.66
C GLY A 863 36.58 34.97 41.66
N MET A 864 36.35 36.10 42.31
CA MET A 864 37.38 37.11 42.58
C MET A 864 37.26 37.57 44.03
N ASP A 865 38.40 37.86 44.63
CA ASP A 865 38.47 38.35 46.01
C ASP A 865 39.60 39.34 46.23
N TRP A 866 39.49 40.06 47.34
CA TRP A 866 40.37 41.15 47.74
C TRP A 866 40.70 41.00 49.22
N ALA A 867 41.97 41.18 49.56
CA ALA A 867 42.37 41.41 50.95
C ALA A 867 41.74 42.73 51.46
N VAL A 868 41.36 42.74 52.73
CA VAL A 868 40.93 43.94 53.46
C VAL A 868 41.74 44.08 54.75
N ASP A 869 41.83 45.31 55.26
CA ASP A 869 42.61 45.64 56.45
C ASP A 869 42.34 44.71 57.63
N SER A 870 43.36 44.51 58.47
CA SER A 870 43.29 43.69 59.69
C SER A 870 43.05 42.17 59.47
N GLY A 871 43.53 41.63 58.35
CA GLY A 871 43.58 40.18 58.11
C GLY A 871 42.29 39.59 57.55
N GLY A 872 41.46 40.41 56.88
CA GLY A 872 40.23 39.96 56.23
C GLY A 872 40.39 39.71 54.73
N ILE A 873 39.46 38.97 54.18
CA ILE A 873 39.21 38.83 52.73
C ILE A 873 37.71 38.95 52.51
N ILE A 874 37.31 39.65 51.46
CA ILE A 874 35.95 39.58 50.89
C ILE A 874 36.04 39.19 49.42
N GLY A 875 35.09 38.40 48.94
CA GLY A 875 35.03 37.99 47.54
C GLY A 875 33.62 37.72 47.05
N GLY A 876 33.49 37.70 45.73
CA GLY A 876 32.29 37.27 45.02
C GLY A 876 32.62 36.09 44.11
N PHE A 877 31.63 35.25 43.85
CA PHE A 877 31.72 34.17 42.87
C PHE A 877 30.41 33.99 42.12
N ALA A 878 30.52 33.40 40.94
CA ALA A 878 29.41 32.86 40.18
C ALA A 878 29.79 31.46 39.67
N GLY A 879 28.79 30.63 39.38
CA GLY A 879 29.03 29.30 38.84
C GLY A 879 27.83 28.74 38.10
N LEU A 880 28.10 27.75 37.26
CA LEU A 880 27.08 26.88 36.70
C LEU A 880 27.41 25.42 36.98
N GLY A 881 26.38 24.60 37.18
CA GLY A 881 26.54 23.19 37.46
C GLY A 881 25.43 22.34 36.86
N PRO A 882 25.76 21.29 36.08
CA PRO A 882 24.80 20.25 35.76
C PRO A 882 24.59 19.34 36.97
N GLY A 883 23.40 18.76 37.03
CA GLY A 883 22.97 17.82 38.04
C GLY A 883 22.01 16.81 37.46
N GLN A 884 22.07 15.59 37.98
CA GLN A 884 21.10 14.53 37.72
C GLN A 884 20.60 14.00 39.06
N ILE A 885 19.30 13.77 39.17
CA ILE A 885 18.66 13.04 40.26
C ILE A 885 17.87 11.88 39.64
N THR A 886 17.89 10.71 40.26
CA THR A 886 17.20 9.52 39.77
C THR A 886 16.58 8.78 40.95
N MET A 887 15.32 8.38 40.79
CA MET A 887 14.48 7.75 41.80
C MET A 887 13.83 6.54 41.13
N ASP A 888 14.18 5.33 41.57
CA ASP A 888 13.61 4.10 41.01
C ASP A 888 12.74 3.43 42.08
N THR A 889 11.49 3.12 41.71
CA THR A 889 10.49 2.52 42.63
C THR A 889 9.84 1.30 41.96
N ALA A 890 9.17 0.45 42.74
CA ALA A 890 8.49 -0.73 42.22
C ALA A 890 7.37 -0.44 41.18
N TYR A 891 6.95 0.83 41.02
CA TYR A 891 5.85 1.25 40.15
C TYR A 891 6.30 2.26 39.08
N GLY A 892 7.58 2.22 38.71
CA GLY A 892 8.23 3.11 37.74
C GLY A 892 9.23 4.08 38.36
N SER A 893 9.84 4.91 37.53
CA SER A 893 10.98 5.78 37.87
C SER A 893 10.69 7.27 37.73
N GLN A 894 11.54 8.12 38.31
CA GLN A 894 11.57 9.56 38.08
C GLN A 894 13.02 10.01 37.91
N TYR A 895 13.26 10.71 36.82
CA TYR A 895 14.56 11.22 36.41
C TYR A 895 14.48 12.75 36.33
N GLU A 896 15.46 13.44 36.89
CA GLU A 896 15.53 14.91 36.88
C GLU A 896 16.90 15.39 36.40
N ASN A 897 16.92 16.26 35.39
CA ASN A 897 18.08 17.08 35.05
C ASN A 897 17.95 18.42 35.77
N VAL A 898 18.92 18.78 36.61
CA VAL A 898 19.00 20.06 37.31
C VAL A 898 20.12 20.90 36.70
N THR A 899 19.83 22.10 36.23
CA THR A 899 20.84 23.07 35.82
C THR A 899 20.88 24.22 36.81
N THR A 900 21.88 24.24 37.69
CA THR A 900 22.03 25.30 38.69
C THR A 900 22.91 26.43 38.16
N VAL A 901 22.42 27.66 38.29
CA VAL A 901 23.20 28.91 38.19
C VAL A 901 23.24 29.54 39.56
N MET A 902 24.44 29.69 40.13
CA MET A 902 24.64 30.22 41.48
C MET A 902 25.52 31.44 41.49
N ALA A 903 25.25 32.37 42.40
CA ALA A 903 26.10 33.52 42.68
C ALA A 903 26.10 33.83 44.18
N GLY A 904 27.25 34.24 44.71
CA GLY A 904 27.37 34.50 46.13
C GLY A 904 28.53 35.41 46.49
N ILE A 905 28.49 35.83 47.74
CA ILE A 905 29.57 36.52 48.43
C ILE A 905 30.12 35.62 49.53
N TYR A 906 31.36 35.82 49.88
CA TYR A 906 32.02 35.10 50.96
C TYR A 906 33.15 35.94 51.52
N GLY A 907 33.57 35.60 52.73
CA GLY A 907 34.66 36.26 53.40
C GLY A 907 35.34 35.35 54.42
N SER A 908 36.54 35.74 54.79
CA SER A 908 37.30 35.15 55.89
C SER A 908 37.94 36.27 56.68
N TRP A 909 38.05 36.12 57.99
CA TRP A 909 38.76 37.04 58.86
C TRP A 909 39.65 36.26 59.83
N VAL A 910 40.93 36.65 59.84
CA VAL A 910 41.98 36.03 60.64
C VAL A 910 42.63 37.11 61.51
N PRO A 911 42.37 37.12 62.83
CA PRO A 911 42.92 38.14 63.73
C PRO A 911 44.46 38.15 63.75
N ALA A 912 45.03 39.30 64.13
CA ALA A 912 46.47 39.49 64.25
C ALA A 912 47.10 38.43 65.17
N GLY A 913 47.92 37.55 64.60
CA GLY A 913 48.51 36.38 65.28
C GLY A 913 48.10 35.03 64.69
N GLY A 914 47.08 34.97 63.82
CA GLY A 914 46.76 33.80 62.99
C GLY A 914 46.21 32.55 63.70
N GLY A 915 46.10 32.58 65.03
CA GLY A 915 45.70 31.44 65.87
C GLY A 915 44.20 31.09 65.85
N SER A 916 43.36 31.88 65.18
CA SER A 916 41.95 31.61 64.96
C SER A 916 41.47 32.22 63.64
N TYR A 917 40.32 31.78 63.15
CA TYR A 917 39.66 32.33 61.97
C TYR A 917 38.14 32.26 62.12
N ILE A 918 37.46 33.08 61.33
CA ILE A 918 36.04 32.92 60.99
C ILE A 918 35.88 33.10 59.49
N SER A 919 35.16 32.20 58.84
CA SER A 919 34.80 32.28 57.42
C SER A 919 33.30 32.13 57.24
N GLY A 920 32.74 32.80 56.26
CA GLY A 920 31.31 32.70 55.94
C GLY A 920 30.99 33.00 54.49
N PHE A 921 29.83 32.52 54.05
CA PHE A 921 29.27 32.77 52.72
C PHE A 921 27.77 33.10 52.81
N GLY A 922 27.30 33.81 51.80
CA GLY A 922 25.89 34.00 51.50
C GLY A 922 25.69 33.92 49.99
N MET A 923 24.79 33.07 49.52
CA MET A 923 24.57 32.83 48.09
C MET A 923 23.10 32.68 47.74
N GLY A 924 22.78 33.00 46.49
CA GLY A 924 21.52 32.63 45.85
C GLY A 924 21.78 31.71 44.65
N GLY A 925 20.86 30.79 44.41
CA GLY A 925 20.85 29.92 43.25
C GLY A 925 19.51 30.00 42.50
N TYR A 926 19.57 29.87 41.18
CA TYR A 926 18.43 29.57 40.32
C TYR A 926 18.68 28.21 39.69
N ASN A 927 17.66 27.35 39.67
CA ASN A 927 17.74 25.99 39.20
C ASN A 927 16.63 25.79 38.16
N ASP A 928 17.02 25.48 36.93
CA ASP A 928 16.11 24.94 35.91
C ASP A 928 16.06 23.43 36.10
N ILE A 929 14.88 22.86 36.31
CA ILE A 929 14.70 21.43 36.61
C ILE A 929 13.77 20.83 35.55
N ASN A 930 14.30 19.90 34.76
CA ASN A 930 13.53 19.17 33.75
C ASN A 930 13.35 17.72 34.23
N ARG A 931 12.10 17.23 34.21
CA ARG A 931 11.71 15.92 34.73
C ARG A 931 11.15 15.00 33.67
N THR A 932 11.36 13.71 33.89
CA THR A 932 10.66 12.62 33.24
C THR A 932 10.25 11.60 34.30
N ARG A 933 8.96 11.38 34.48
CA ARG A 933 8.38 10.44 35.44
C ARG A 933 7.71 9.32 34.65
N ASN A 934 8.22 8.10 34.78
CA ASN A 934 7.60 6.91 34.22
C ASN A 934 6.66 6.30 35.28
N VAL A 935 5.45 5.95 34.85
CA VAL A 935 4.45 5.24 35.65
C VAL A 935 4.28 3.87 35.02
N GLU A 936 4.71 2.83 35.74
CA GLU A 936 4.74 1.46 35.25
C GLU A 936 4.03 0.57 36.26
N ILE A 937 2.97 -0.11 35.82
CA ILE A 937 2.15 -0.99 36.67
C ILE A 937 1.90 -2.26 35.85
N GLU A 938 2.83 -3.22 36.02
CA GLU A 938 2.87 -4.47 35.24
C GLU A 938 1.55 -5.26 35.33
N THR A 939 0.86 -5.24 36.48
CA THR A 939 -0.37 -6.00 36.74
C THR A 939 -1.57 -5.59 35.89
N ILE A 940 -1.55 -4.38 35.30
CA ILE A 940 -2.56 -3.89 34.34
C ILE A 940 -1.96 -3.55 32.96
N SER A 941 -0.73 -4.00 32.71
CA SER A 941 0.07 -3.68 31.51
C SER A 941 0.17 -2.18 31.21
N LEU A 942 0.15 -1.32 32.23
CA LEU A 942 0.16 0.14 32.07
C LEU A 942 1.60 0.67 32.11
N ASN A 943 2.03 1.35 31.05
CA ASN A 943 3.30 2.07 31.03
C ASN A 943 3.12 3.46 30.38
N ARG A 944 3.35 4.54 31.15
CA ARG A 944 3.18 5.93 30.69
C ARG A 944 4.34 6.82 31.13
N THR A 945 4.67 7.81 30.30
CA THR A 945 5.75 8.76 30.58
C THR A 945 5.19 10.18 30.67
N ALA A 946 5.25 10.74 31.88
CA ALA A 946 5.01 12.16 32.14
C ALA A 946 6.31 12.96 32.00
N ILE A 947 6.25 14.13 31.36
CA ILE A 947 7.34 15.10 31.31
C ILE A 947 6.91 16.43 31.93
N SER A 948 7.81 17.13 32.60
CA SER A 948 7.56 18.46 33.17
C SER A 948 8.85 19.26 33.30
N SER A 949 8.72 20.58 33.50
CA SER A 949 9.83 21.44 33.90
C SER A 949 9.38 22.47 34.94
N ASN A 950 10.27 22.82 35.86
CA ASN A 950 10.00 23.86 36.85
C ASN A 950 11.26 24.62 37.28
N ASP A 951 11.07 25.90 37.59
CA ASP A 951 12.10 26.77 38.13
C ASP A 951 12.14 26.69 39.65
N ALA A 952 13.34 26.69 40.24
CA ALA A 952 13.49 26.80 41.69
C ALA A 952 14.58 27.80 42.12
N TRP A 953 14.22 28.67 43.06
CA TRP A 953 15.15 29.59 43.71
C TRP A 953 15.66 29.01 45.01
N SER A 954 16.95 29.20 45.31
CA SER A 954 17.55 28.82 46.58
C SER A 954 18.32 29.99 47.19
N LEU A 955 18.37 30.03 48.51
CA LEU A 955 19.11 31.01 49.32
C LEU A 955 19.82 30.25 50.43
N SER A 956 21.13 30.43 50.55
CA SER A 956 21.93 29.72 51.55
C SER A 956 22.94 30.63 52.21
N PHE A 957 23.06 30.49 53.53
CA PHE A 957 24.07 31.14 54.35
C PHE A 957 24.80 30.08 55.15
N GLY A 958 26.10 30.24 55.33
CA GLY A 958 26.84 29.37 56.23
C GLY A 958 28.17 29.94 56.62
N GLY A 959 28.76 29.37 57.67
CA GLY A 959 30.06 29.78 58.14
C GLY A 959 30.66 28.81 59.13
N GLU A 960 31.94 29.01 59.37
CA GLU A 960 32.78 28.18 60.22
C GLU A 960 33.70 29.09 61.03
N ALA A 961 33.91 28.77 62.30
CA ALA A 961 34.90 29.39 63.16
C ALA A 961 35.78 28.31 63.77
N GLY A 962 37.09 28.56 63.82
CA GLY A 962 38.05 27.58 64.32
C GLY A 962 39.34 28.17 64.84
N LEU A 963 40.18 27.29 65.36
CA LEU A 963 41.49 27.63 65.95
C LEU A 963 42.60 27.00 65.09
N ASN A 964 43.71 27.71 64.90
CA ASN A 964 44.87 27.20 64.17
C ASN A 964 45.97 26.83 65.18
N LEU A 965 45.87 25.63 65.76
CA LEU A 965 46.77 25.18 66.82
C LEU A 965 48.03 24.56 66.22
N LYS A 966 49.15 25.29 66.28
CA LYS A 966 50.46 24.75 65.87
C LYS A 966 50.91 23.65 66.84
N VAL A 967 51.05 22.43 66.32
CA VAL A 967 51.56 21.26 67.06
C VAL A 967 53.09 21.25 67.04
N ASN A 968 53.67 21.66 65.91
CA ASN A 968 55.08 22.00 65.72
C ASN A 968 55.17 22.99 64.54
N ASP A 969 56.38 23.25 64.04
CA ASP A 969 56.60 24.19 62.93
C ASP A 969 55.93 23.75 61.62
N GLU A 970 55.75 22.46 61.35
CA GLU A 970 55.22 21.92 60.08
C GLU A 970 53.79 21.35 60.20
N THR A 971 53.34 21.04 61.42
CA THR A 971 52.02 20.42 61.69
C THR A 971 51.05 21.40 62.37
N THR A 972 49.83 21.53 61.82
CA THR A 972 48.73 22.33 62.40
C THR A 972 47.51 21.46 62.67
N LEU A 973 46.94 21.58 63.87
CA LEU A 973 45.63 21.00 64.24
C LEU A 973 44.57 22.11 64.27
N GLN A 974 43.46 21.88 63.59
CA GLN A 974 42.43 22.89 63.33
C GLN A 974 41.06 22.39 63.78
N PRO A 975 40.71 22.46 65.08
CA PRO A 975 39.34 22.25 65.55
C PRO A 975 38.44 23.40 65.08
N TYR A 976 37.21 23.07 64.68
CA TYR A 976 36.25 24.01 64.13
C TYR A 976 34.80 23.68 64.53
N VAL A 977 33.97 24.70 64.51
CA VAL A 977 32.50 24.62 64.60
C VAL A 977 31.91 25.40 63.43
N GLY A 978 30.88 24.85 62.80
CA GLY A 978 30.21 25.47 61.68
C GLY A 978 28.70 25.32 61.75
N VAL A 979 28.01 26.17 60.98
CA VAL A 979 26.58 26.08 60.75
C VAL A 979 26.28 26.61 59.37
N ALA A 980 25.44 25.89 58.63
CA ALA A 980 24.81 26.38 57.43
C ALA A 980 23.28 26.28 57.55
N TRP A 981 22.60 27.12 56.77
CA TRP A 981 21.16 27.12 56.59
C TRP A 981 20.85 27.37 55.12
N ALA A 982 19.87 26.66 54.59
CA ALA A 982 19.39 26.86 53.24
C ALA A 982 17.86 26.86 53.18
N GLN A 983 17.34 27.59 52.22
CA GLN A 983 15.93 27.66 51.86
C GLN A 983 15.80 27.49 50.35
N TYR A 984 14.79 26.76 49.95
CA TYR A 984 14.43 26.42 48.58
C TYR A 984 12.98 26.82 48.32
N TRP A 985 12.71 27.34 47.13
CA TRP A 985 11.38 27.71 46.65
C TRP A 985 11.21 27.17 45.22
N GLY A 986 10.51 26.05 45.08
CA GLY A 986 10.16 25.48 43.79
C GLY A 986 8.86 26.07 43.25
N GLY A 987 8.86 26.50 41.99
CA GLY A 987 7.65 26.88 41.27
C GLY A 987 6.73 25.66 41.05
N SER A 988 5.43 25.92 41.00
CA SER A 988 4.42 24.94 40.57
C SER A 988 4.65 24.52 39.12
N TYR A 989 4.27 23.31 38.76
CA TYR A 989 4.36 22.81 37.39
C TYR A 989 3.26 21.79 37.08
N ASN A 990 3.02 21.58 35.79
CA ASN A 990 2.14 20.53 35.29
C ASN A 990 2.97 19.53 34.50
N GLU A 991 2.59 18.26 34.57
CA GLU A 991 3.08 17.22 33.68
C GLU A 991 2.24 17.10 32.41
N ASP A 992 2.87 16.58 31.36
CA ASP A 992 2.25 16.23 30.07
C ASP A 992 2.71 14.84 29.61
N GLY A 993 1.90 14.15 28.80
CA GLY A 993 2.21 12.84 28.21
C GLY A 993 1.70 11.57 28.93
N ALA A 994 1.17 11.66 30.16
CA ALA A 994 0.60 10.51 30.89
C ALA A 994 -0.94 10.51 30.99
N GLU A 995 -1.62 11.37 30.22
CA GLU A 995 -3.07 11.59 30.22
C GLU A 995 -3.63 11.86 31.63
N SER A 996 -4.61 11.10 32.14
CA SER A 996 -5.24 11.36 33.44
C SER A 996 -4.30 11.20 34.65
N LEU A 997 -3.12 10.59 34.44
CA LEU A 997 -2.07 10.44 35.43
C LEU A 997 -1.04 11.58 35.44
N ASN A 998 -1.18 12.57 34.54
CA ASN A 998 -0.44 13.83 34.63
C ASN A 998 -0.71 14.52 35.97
N LEU A 999 0.35 14.91 36.68
CA LEU A 999 0.25 15.66 37.93
C LEU A 999 0.26 17.17 37.66
N GLN A 1000 -0.64 17.89 38.32
CA GLN A 1000 -0.47 19.32 38.59
C GLN A 1000 0.09 19.45 40.02
N VAL A 1001 1.22 20.12 40.16
CA VAL A 1001 2.00 20.15 41.40
C VAL A 1001 2.14 21.59 41.89
N ASP A 1002 1.66 21.82 43.12
CA ASP A 1002 1.74 23.11 43.81
C ASP A 1002 3.19 23.54 44.06
N SER A 1003 3.40 24.84 44.30
CA SER A 1003 4.70 25.37 44.70
C SER A 1003 5.20 24.78 46.03
N GLN A 1004 6.51 24.55 46.10
CA GLN A 1004 7.17 23.87 47.23
C GLN A 1004 8.10 24.84 47.97
N SER A 1005 8.20 24.71 49.30
CA SER A 1005 9.04 25.58 50.13
C SER A 1005 9.73 24.80 51.26
N ALA A 1006 10.96 24.38 51.02
CA ALA A 1006 11.76 23.57 51.94
C ALA A 1006 12.89 24.40 52.58
N ASN A 1007 13.28 24.09 53.82
CA ASN A 1007 14.50 24.63 54.43
C ASN A 1007 15.14 23.69 55.46
N GLU A 1008 16.46 23.79 55.59
CA GLU A 1008 17.30 22.85 56.34
C GLU A 1008 18.39 23.61 57.12
N TRP A 1009 18.75 23.10 58.29
CA TRP A 1009 19.94 23.49 59.05
C TRP A 1009 21.00 22.38 59.02
N GLN A 1010 22.25 22.75 58.74
CA GLN A 1010 23.40 21.84 58.73
C GLN A 1010 24.48 22.30 59.74
N PRO A 1011 24.35 21.98 61.03
CA PRO A 1011 25.41 22.21 62.03
C PRO A 1011 26.56 21.20 61.86
N THR A 1012 27.79 21.66 62.07
CA THR A 1012 29.01 20.84 61.99
C THR A 1012 29.98 21.11 63.14
N VAL A 1013 30.67 20.08 63.62
CA VAL A 1013 31.73 20.19 64.63
C VAL A 1013 32.83 19.20 64.30
N GLY A 1014 34.06 19.66 64.03
CA GLY A 1014 35.11 18.76 63.55
C GLY A 1014 36.52 19.25 63.80
N THR A 1015 37.49 18.54 63.21
CA THR A 1015 38.89 18.92 63.25
C THR A 1015 39.61 18.52 61.96
N ARG A 1016 40.60 19.33 61.56
CA ARG A 1016 41.51 19.06 60.44
C ARG A 1016 42.95 19.00 60.95
N LEU A 1017 43.76 18.09 60.41
CA LEU A 1017 45.19 17.98 60.64
C LEU A 1017 45.90 18.28 59.31
N LEU A 1018 46.77 19.28 59.32
CA LEU A 1018 47.51 19.75 58.15
C LEU A 1018 49.01 19.52 58.39
N GLN A 1019 49.70 18.92 57.42
CA GLN A 1019 51.14 18.64 57.49
C GLN A 1019 51.84 19.22 56.26
N GLU A 1020 52.75 20.15 56.48
CA GLU A 1020 53.41 20.88 55.41
C GLU A 1020 54.74 20.25 55.02
N PHE A 1021 55.06 20.29 53.72
CA PHE A 1021 56.32 19.83 53.14
C PHE A 1021 56.87 20.91 52.20
N LYS A 1022 58.08 21.40 52.50
CA LYS A 1022 58.78 22.39 51.65
C LYS A 1022 59.47 21.68 50.48
N ILE A 1023 59.09 22.04 49.25
CA ILE A 1023 59.64 21.52 47.99
C ILE A 1023 60.38 22.66 47.29
N GLY A 1024 61.63 22.86 47.68
CA GLY A 1024 62.42 24.02 47.22
C GLY A 1024 61.85 25.32 47.79
N SER A 1025 61.29 26.17 46.92
CA SER A 1025 60.60 27.42 47.29
C SER A 1025 59.10 27.27 47.53
N ASP A 1026 58.54 26.13 47.14
CA ASP A 1026 57.09 25.89 47.09
C ASP A 1026 56.65 24.99 48.25
N ILE A 1027 55.37 25.03 48.60
CA ILE A 1027 54.81 24.28 49.74
C ILE A 1027 53.77 23.27 49.23
N LEU A 1028 53.88 22.03 49.69
CA LEU A 1028 52.87 20.98 49.52
C LEU A 1028 52.29 20.60 50.88
N THR A 1029 50.96 20.61 51.00
CA THR A 1029 50.27 20.33 52.26
C THR A 1029 49.15 19.33 52.06
N PRO A 1030 49.39 18.02 52.29
CA PRO A 1030 48.33 17.10 52.62
C PRO A 1030 47.62 17.51 53.91
N PHE A 1031 46.31 17.32 53.93
CA PHE A 1031 45.46 17.46 55.10
C PHE A 1031 44.44 16.32 55.17
N ILE A 1032 44.06 15.98 56.39
CA ILE A 1032 42.94 15.07 56.69
C ILE A 1032 42.03 15.72 57.72
N GLY A 1033 40.73 15.47 57.65
CA GLY A 1033 39.76 16.01 58.59
C GLY A 1033 38.62 15.05 58.84
N ALA A 1034 37.98 15.18 60.00
CA ALA A 1034 36.76 14.49 60.33
C ALA A 1034 35.93 15.34 61.30
N GLY A 1035 34.61 15.23 61.20
CA GLY A 1035 33.67 15.95 62.05
C GLY A 1035 32.33 15.26 62.16
N PHE A 1036 31.54 15.68 63.14
CA PHE A 1036 30.12 15.42 63.21
C PHE A 1036 29.38 16.41 62.31
N VAL A 1037 28.33 15.92 61.64
CA VAL A 1037 27.40 16.70 60.83
C VAL A 1037 25.98 16.23 61.14
N ALA A 1038 25.02 17.14 61.13
CA ALA A 1038 23.60 16.81 61.06
C ALA A 1038 22.93 17.61 59.94
N GLN A 1039 21.83 17.11 59.41
CA GLN A 1039 20.89 17.80 58.54
C GLN A 1039 19.53 17.77 59.22
N ILE A 1040 18.95 18.95 59.45
CA ILE A 1040 17.74 19.12 60.24
C ILE A 1040 16.74 19.90 59.38
N PRO A 1041 15.85 19.19 58.63
CA PRO A 1041 14.75 19.80 57.91
C PRO A 1041 13.79 20.51 58.87
N VAL A 1042 13.39 21.75 58.56
CA VAL A 1042 12.38 22.45 59.38
C VAL A 1042 11.28 23.10 58.53
N GLY A 1043 10.14 23.39 59.17
CA GLY A 1043 8.95 23.93 58.50
C GLY A 1043 8.10 22.89 57.77
N ALA A 1044 6.87 23.27 57.41
CA ALA A 1044 5.86 22.37 56.85
C ALA A 1044 5.74 22.40 55.31
N GLY A 1045 6.58 23.18 54.60
CA GLY A 1045 6.46 23.38 53.15
C GLY A 1045 7.22 22.36 52.29
N TRP A 1046 7.82 21.34 52.89
CA TRP A 1046 8.56 20.28 52.21
C TRP A 1046 7.69 19.39 51.31
N THR A 1047 6.41 19.22 51.64
CA THR A 1047 5.48 18.38 50.86
C THR A 1047 4.53 19.25 50.02
N PRO A 1048 4.69 19.29 48.68
CA PRO A 1048 3.75 19.99 47.79
C PRO A 1048 2.40 19.25 47.74
N THR A 1049 1.38 19.90 47.16
CA THR A 1049 0.11 19.25 46.79
C THR A 1049 0.20 18.71 45.37
N TYR A 1050 -0.39 17.55 45.11
CA TYR A 1050 -0.58 17.01 43.77
C TYR A 1050 -2.08 16.84 43.48
N THR A 1051 -2.53 17.28 42.31
CA THR A 1051 -3.84 16.91 41.76
C THR A 1051 -3.66 16.20 40.42
N SER A 1052 -4.59 15.32 40.06
CA SER A 1052 -4.65 14.67 38.76
C SER A 1052 -6.11 14.42 38.38
N ASP A 1053 -6.38 14.28 37.09
CA ASP A 1053 -7.73 13.95 36.59
C ASP A 1053 -8.15 12.54 37.05
N PHE A 1054 -7.20 11.60 37.20
CA PHE A 1054 -7.45 10.29 37.78
C PHE A 1054 -8.02 10.37 39.21
N ASN A 1055 -7.55 11.31 40.02
CA ASN A 1055 -8.11 11.57 41.35
C ASN A 1055 -9.28 12.58 41.34
N LEU A 1056 -9.88 12.86 40.18
CA LEU A 1056 -10.97 13.84 40.01
C LEU A 1056 -10.61 15.27 40.44
N GLY A 1057 -9.32 15.61 40.43
CA GLY A 1057 -8.81 16.88 40.94
C GLY A 1057 -8.76 16.97 42.47
N GLU A 1058 -9.03 15.90 43.21
CA GLU A 1058 -8.89 15.90 44.68
C GLU A 1058 -7.42 16.07 45.09
N PRO A 1059 -7.10 17.02 46.00
CA PRO A 1059 -5.73 17.32 46.38
C PRO A 1059 -5.11 16.23 47.26
N THR A 1060 -3.97 15.71 46.81
CA THR A 1060 -3.21 14.65 47.49
C THR A 1060 -1.87 15.20 48.01
N LYS A 1061 -1.33 14.58 49.06
CA LYS A 1061 -0.02 14.90 49.65
C LYS A 1061 0.61 13.63 50.23
N MET A 1062 1.94 13.57 50.20
CA MET A 1062 2.68 12.55 50.93
C MET A 1062 2.51 12.76 52.44
N ALA A 1063 2.23 11.70 53.21
CA ALA A 1063 1.86 11.83 54.62
C ALA A 1063 3.05 12.12 55.57
N SER A 1064 4.27 11.87 55.11
CA SER A 1064 5.52 12.05 55.85
C SER A 1064 6.12 13.46 55.74
N SER A 1065 7.05 13.75 56.65
CA SER A 1065 8.07 14.79 56.51
C SER A 1065 9.44 14.14 56.26
N PRO A 1066 10.41 14.83 55.65
CA PRO A 1066 11.79 14.34 55.59
C PRO A 1066 12.38 14.18 56.99
N GLU A 1067 13.32 13.24 57.15
CA GLU A 1067 13.92 12.91 58.46
C GLU A 1067 15.14 13.76 58.81
N ASP A 1068 15.38 13.94 60.11
CA ASP A 1068 16.64 14.46 60.63
C ASP A 1068 17.78 13.44 60.40
N ARG A 1069 18.84 13.84 59.73
CA ARG A 1069 19.98 12.94 59.43
C ARG A 1069 21.19 13.33 60.28
N TYR A 1070 21.84 12.34 60.88
CA TYR A 1070 22.95 12.53 61.81
C TYR A 1070 24.13 11.67 61.37
N GLY A 1071 25.35 12.20 61.37
CA GLY A 1071 26.48 11.50 60.78
C GLY A 1071 27.85 12.06 61.06
N ALA A 1072 28.82 11.53 60.30
CA ALA A 1072 30.18 12.00 60.28
C ALA A 1072 30.58 12.44 58.86
N ASN A 1073 31.23 13.59 58.75
CA ASN A 1073 31.93 13.99 57.55
C ASN A 1073 33.44 13.73 57.67
N PHE A 1074 34.09 13.53 56.53
CA PHE A 1074 35.51 13.21 56.43
C PHE A 1074 36.08 13.86 55.16
N GLN A 1075 37.24 14.48 55.33
CA GLN A 1075 37.90 15.27 54.30
C GLN A 1075 39.34 14.77 54.15
N ALA A 1076 39.83 14.64 52.92
CA ALA A 1076 41.23 14.32 52.66
C ALA A 1076 41.68 15.01 51.38
N GLY A 1077 42.74 15.81 51.44
CA GLY A 1077 43.17 16.57 50.28
C GLY A 1077 44.64 16.93 50.32
N ILE A 1078 45.11 17.49 49.20
CA ILE A 1078 46.45 18.01 49.04
C ILE A 1078 46.34 19.37 48.37
N GLU A 1079 46.97 20.36 48.98
CA GLU A 1079 47.14 21.69 48.42
C GLU A 1079 48.61 21.92 48.05
N PHE A 1080 48.86 22.63 46.96
CA PHE A 1080 50.17 23.02 46.47
C PHE A 1080 50.18 24.52 46.23
N ALA A 1081 51.16 25.23 46.80
CA ALA A 1081 51.28 26.67 46.70
C ALA A 1081 52.71 27.06 46.30
N THR A 1082 52.83 27.82 45.21
CA THR A 1082 54.12 28.24 44.64
C THR A 1082 54.53 29.60 45.13
N ILE A 1083 55.84 29.85 45.24
CA ILE A 1083 56.43 31.15 45.66
C ILE A 1083 55.94 32.38 44.85
N LYS A 1084 55.25 32.16 43.72
CA LYS A 1084 54.62 33.20 42.87
C LYS A 1084 53.12 33.39 43.13
N GLY A 1085 52.62 32.91 44.27
CA GLY A 1085 51.22 33.06 44.73
C GLY A 1085 50.20 32.13 44.07
N VAL A 1086 50.54 31.42 42.98
CA VAL A 1086 49.67 30.40 42.39
C VAL A 1086 49.45 29.28 43.40
N THR A 1087 48.19 28.99 43.69
CA THR A 1087 47.75 27.92 44.62
C THR A 1087 46.81 26.97 43.88
N ALA A 1088 47.03 25.67 44.02
CA ALA A 1088 46.17 24.63 43.46
C ALA A 1088 45.84 23.59 44.52
N TYR A 1089 44.60 23.09 44.55
CA TYR A 1089 44.20 22.03 45.48
C TYR A 1089 43.36 20.96 44.80
N ILE A 1090 43.44 19.75 45.35
CA ILE A 1090 42.46 18.69 45.16
C ILE A 1090 42.09 18.11 46.52
N ALA A 1091 40.81 18.01 46.80
CA ALA A 1091 40.26 17.49 48.03
C ALA A 1091 39.15 16.49 47.73
N PHE A 1092 39.08 15.44 48.53
CA PHE A 1092 37.93 14.57 48.67
C PHE A 1092 37.13 15.04 49.88
N ASP A 1093 35.81 15.10 49.75
CA ASP A 1093 34.85 15.34 50.83
C ASP A 1093 33.80 14.24 50.81
N GLY A 1094 33.54 13.62 51.96
CA GLY A 1094 32.51 12.62 52.12
C GLY A 1094 31.74 12.79 53.41
N ALA A 1095 30.50 12.33 53.42
CA ALA A 1095 29.65 12.25 54.59
C ALA A 1095 28.92 10.91 54.62
N ALA A 1096 28.89 10.29 55.79
CA ALA A 1096 28.07 9.13 56.09
C ALA A 1096 27.13 9.51 57.23
N MET A 1097 25.84 9.61 56.93
CA MET A 1097 24.78 9.95 57.88
C MET A 1097 23.77 8.80 57.94
N THR A 1098 22.85 8.85 58.90
CA THR A 1098 21.62 8.04 58.86
C THR A 1098 20.99 8.17 57.48
N ASP A 1099 20.84 7.05 56.78
CA ASP A 1099 20.07 6.93 55.53
C ASP A 1099 20.51 7.89 54.40
N LYS A 1100 21.77 8.38 54.47
CA LYS A 1100 22.42 9.18 53.43
C LYS A 1100 23.93 8.94 53.37
N GLN A 1101 24.43 8.67 52.17
CA GLN A 1101 25.85 8.64 51.87
C GLN A 1101 26.17 9.68 50.80
N ARG A 1102 27.17 10.54 51.03
CA ARG A 1102 27.70 11.48 50.04
C ARG A 1102 29.18 11.28 49.86
N TYR A 1103 29.63 11.19 48.62
CA TYR A 1103 31.04 11.05 48.26
C TYR A 1103 31.37 11.98 47.10
N GLY A 1104 32.34 12.85 47.28
CA GLY A 1104 32.68 13.86 46.29
C GLY A 1104 34.08 14.42 46.45
N GLY A 1105 34.32 15.50 45.73
CA GLY A 1105 35.58 16.21 45.79
C GLY A 1105 35.48 17.63 45.29
N GLN A 1106 36.51 18.39 45.59
CA GLN A 1106 36.69 19.79 45.24
C GLN A 1106 38.07 19.94 44.59
N VAL A 1107 38.14 20.76 43.56
CA VAL A 1107 39.38 21.08 42.85
C VAL A 1107 39.45 22.59 42.65
N GLY A 1108 40.64 23.16 42.73
CA GLY A 1108 40.81 24.61 42.57
C GLY A 1108 42.15 25.02 42.02
N LEU A 1109 42.14 26.12 41.27
CA LEU A 1109 43.31 26.87 40.86
C LEU A 1109 43.05 28.37 41.14
N LEU A 1110 43.91 28.96 41.95
CA LEU A 1110 43.98 30.39 42.21
C LEU A 1110 45.22 30.97 41.56
N VAL A 1111 45.05 32.06 40.82
CA VAL A 1111 46.14 32.74 40.11
C VAL A 1111 46.09 34.22 40.51
N PRO A 1112 47.13 34.76 41.18
CA PRO A 1112 47.24 36.19 41.45
C PRO A 1112 47.57 36.97 40.18
N PHE A 1113 47.26 38.26 40.18
CA PHE A 1113 47.53 39.20 39.08
C PHE A 1113 48.41 40.36 39.55
#